data_AF-A0A177CTH9-F1
#
_entry.id   AF-A0A177CTH9-F1
#
_cell.length_a   1.000
_cell.length_b   1.000
_cell.length_c   1.000
_cell.angle_alpha   90.00
_cell.angle_beta   90.00
_cell.angle_gamma   90.00
#
_symmetry.space_group_name_H-M   'P 1'
#
loop_
_entity.id
_entity.type
_entity.pdbx_description
1 polymer ?
#
loop_
_entity_poly.entity_id
_entity_poly.type
_entity_poly.pdbx_seq_one_letter_code
_entity_poly.pdbx_strand_id
1 'polypeptide(L)'
;MSLSYGAGGATAALGVVGLYMLFQGEGEAFNVGQFIESLSPYTWASIGIGLCIGLSVVGSAWGIFTTGVSILGGGVKAPRIRTKNLISIIFCEVVAIYGVIMAIIFSSKLQGVSDYEELMSPRNYYTGFALFWAGLTVGMCNLICGVSVGINGSSAALADAADPSLFVKILVIEIFSSILGLFGLIIGLLVQANAPEGVTRSASAASHVPLSGLSRKSKLKAAILVVSETASQDPSTDKCIPILQDVFAHLGNDQWEVASTEIVPDSILHIQKSIRTWTDCEEPANLIVTSGGTGFATKDVTPEAVTPLIDRHAPGLVHGMLASSLAVTPFALMARPVAGVRKGTLILTLPGSPKGAKENLEAVLKLLPHACVQAAGAASRPLHVGGIKKLEKDAGVSSATSAAGAASGHHHHHHHHSHGHGGHAGPKAHTNPKDLPQSNDPSAGPTRRYRSSPYPMLAVDEALELIAEHTPSPIIEKASVDMSLGGSVLAEDVKATESVPAFRASIVDGYAIRTPSSGKFAKGVYPVALVSHAQAGEVQELKEGQIARITTGAPLPPGADAVIMVEDTALASQTEDGKEEKEVEILTDEIRSGENVREVGSDVKEGDIIMKKGEGITVVGGEFGLLASVGTTEVSVYKRPVVGVLSTGDEIIQHDRPGPLRLGEVRDTNRPTLLTAVRSNNFEAVDLGVVSDKPGALEETLRSALARVDVIITSGGVSMGELDLLKPTIERSLGGTIHFGRVNMKPGKPTTFATIPTKHSSPTASRTSKTIFSLPGNPASAVVTFHLFVLPSLHKQAGIVPAGLPKVKVALDSDVRMDRGRPEYHRAVVAVARNGTLVASSTGGQRSSRIGSFKGANALLCMPAGEGSVKKGEQVDALLMGKIGVVE
;
A
#
# COMPACT_ATOMS: atom_id res chain seq x y z
N MET A 1 -54.79 -6.54 -29.57
CA MET A 1 -53.69 -7.00 -28.68
C MET A 1 -53.80 -6.46 -27.25
N SER A 2 -53.83 -5.16 -26.97
CA SER A 2 -53.86 -4.65 -25.57
C SER A 2 -54.89 -5.34 -24.65
N LEU A 3 -56.18 -5.34 -25.03
CA LEU A 3 -57.26 -6.04 -24.29
C LEU A 3 -57.01 -7.55 -24.07
N SER A 4 -56.28 -8.20 -24.97
CA SER A 4 -55.98 -9.63 -24.91
C SER A 4 -55.06 -9.99 -23.73
N TYR A 5 -54.14 -9.09 -23.36
CA TYR A 5 -53.25 -9.29 -22.21
C TYR A 5 -53.97 -9.10 -20.87
N GLY A 6 -54.87 -8.11 -20.78
CA GLY A 6 -55.73 -7.92 -19.61
C GLY A 6 -56.63 -9.13 -19.34
N ALA A 7 -57.24 -9.67 -20.40
CA ALA A 7 -57.99 -10.92 -20.33
C ALA A 7 -57.12 -12.10 -19.85
N GLY A 8 -55.92 -12.29 -20.44
CA GLY A 8 -55.01 -13.36 -20.03
C GLY A 8 -54.58 -13.28 -18.56
N GLY A 9 -54.29 -12.08 -18.05
CA GLY A 9 -53.97 -11.86 -16.62
C GLY A 9 -55.15 -12.18 -15.70
N ALA A 10 -56.37 -11.77 -16.08
CA ALA A 10 -57.58 -12.11 -15.33
C ALA A 10 -57.87 -13.63 -15.34
N THR A 11 -57.74 -14.29 -16.50
CA THR A 11 -57.90 -15.75 -16.61
C THR A 11 -56.85 -16.50 -15.78
N ALA A 12 -55.60 -16.05 -15.74
CA ALA A 12 -54.56 -16.65 -14.91
C ALA A 12 -54.85 -16.48 -13.40
N ALA A 13 -55.28 -15.29 -12.96
CA ALA A 13 -55.66 -15.03 -11.57
C ALA A 13 -56.86 -15.88 -11.13
N LEU A 14 -57.93 -15.93 -11.96
CA LEU A 14 -59.11 -16.78 -11.73
C LEU A 14 -58.75 -18.27 -11.74
N GLY A 15 -57.80 -18.69 -12.59
CA GLY A 15 -57.27 -20.05 -12.61
C GLY A 15 -56.53 -20.43 -11.33
N VAL A 16 -55.71 -19.54 -10.77
CA VAL A 16 -55.01 -19.76 -9.49
C VAL A 16 -56.01 -19.82 -8.32
N VAL A 17 -56.99 -18.92 -8.27
CA VAL A 17 -58.05 -18.95 -7.25
C VAL A 17 -58.89 -20.23 -7.37
N GLY A 18 -59.29 -20.60 -8.59
CA GLY A 18 -60.06 -21.82 -8.84
C GLY A 18 -59.30 -23.10 -8.47
N LEU A 19 -58.01 -23.19 -8.76
CA LEU A 19 -57.16 -24.32 -8.33
C LEU A 19 -56.98 -24.34 -6.81
N TYR A 20 -56.83 -23.19 -6.14
CA TYR A 20 -56.75 -23.12 -4.68
C TYR A 20 -58.03 -23.64 -4.02
N MET A 21 -59.20 -23.15 -4.46
CA MET A 21 -60.51 -23.60 -3.95
C MET A 21 -60.73 -25.09 -4.23
N LEU A 22 -60.37 -25.57 -5.42
CA LEU A 22 -60.49 -26.98 -5.82
C LEU A 22 -59.63 -27.91 -4.95
N PHE A 23 -58.38 -27.55 -4.66
CA PHE A 23 -57.47 -28.41 -3.89
C PHE A 23 -57.71 -28.36 -2.36
N GLN A 24 -58.31 -27.28 -1.83
CA GLN A 24 -58.68 -27.18 -0.41
C GLN A 24 -60.12 -27.62 -0.11
N GLY A 25 -60.96 -27.80 -1.14
CA GLY A 25 -62.37 -28.20 -0.99
C GLY A 25 -63.33 -27.07 -0.60
N GLU A 26 -62.85 -25.83 -0.51
CA GLU A 26 -63.64 -24.64 -0.15
C GLU A 26 -64.43 -24.12 -1.37
N GLY A 27 -65.50 -24.83 -1.73
CA GLY A 27 -66.13 -24.74 -3.05
C GLY A 27 -66.78 -23.41 -3.46
N GLU A 28 -67.19 -22.55 -2.54
CA GLU A 28 -68.06 -21.39 -2.85
C GLU A 28 -67.64 -20.02 -2.28
N ALA A 29 -66.59 -19.92 -1.46
CA ALA A 29 -66.18 -18.63 -0.85
C ALA A 29 -64.66 -18.46 -0.69
N PHE A 30 -64.03 -17.63 -1.53
CA PHE A 30 -62.62 -17.26 -1.40
C PHE A 30 -62.44 -15.99 -0.56
N ASN A 31 -61.93 -16.12 0.67
CA ASN A 31 -61.65 -15.00 1.55
C ASN A 31 -60.21 -14.47 1.35
N VAL A 32 -60.08 -13.31 0.68
CA VAL A 32 -58.79 -12.68 0.36
C VAL A 32 -57.96 -12.35 1.60
N GLY A 33 -58.59 -11.94 2.71
CA GLY A 33 -57.86 -11.60 3.95
C GLY A 33 -57.24 -12.83 4.59
N GLN A 34 -58.06 -13.87 4.80
CA GLN A 34 -57.62 -15.16 5.34
C GLN A 34 -56.58 -15.86 4.43
N PHE A 35 -56.66 -15.67 3.11
CA PHE A 35 -55.62 -16.12 2.19
C PHE A 35 -54.28 -15.40 2.41
N ILE A 36 -54.30 -14.07 2.57
CA ILE A 36 -53.09 -13.26 2.84
C ILE A 36 -52.48 -13.62 4.21
N GLU A 37 -53.31 -13.85 5.23
CA GLU A 37 -52.89 -14.20 6.60
C GLU A 37 -52.40 -15.65 6.75
N SER A 38 -52.81 -16.58 5.88
CA SER A 38 -52.35 -17.97 5.87
C SER A 38 -51.07 -18.20 5.04
N LEU A 39 -50.66 -17.22 4.23
CA LEU A 39 -49.42 -17.29 3.46
C LEU A 39 -48.18 -17.12 4.36
N SER A 40 -47.45 -18.21 4.58
CA SER A 40 -46.25 -18.21 5.43
C SER A 40 -45.21 -17.15 5.00
N PRO A 41 -44.38 -16.61 5.94
CA PRO A 41 -43.37 -15.62 5.59
C PRO A 41 -42.32 -16.13 4.59
N TYR A 42 -42.04 -17.43 4.62
CA TYR A 42 -41.18 -18.08 3.63
C TYR A 42 -41.77 -17.98 2.21
N THR A 43 -43.09 -18.13 2.09
CA THR A 43 -43.81 -17.98 0.82
C THR A 43 -43.71 -16.53 0.31
N TRP A 44 -43.91 -15.54 1.18
CA TRP A 44 -43.77 -14.12 0.85
C TRP A 44 -42.35 -13.77 0.36
N ALA A 45 -41.31 -14.16 1.10
CA ALA A 45 -39.93 -13.95 0.68
C ALA A 45 -39.60 -14.66 -0.64
N SER A 46 -40.03 -15.91 -0.80
CA SER A 46 -39.79 -16.72 -2.01
C SER A 46 -40.46 -16.12 -3.25
N ILE A 47 -41.69 -15.59 -3.11
CA ILE A 47 -42.38 -14.87 -4.19
C ILE A 47 -41.62 -13.58 -4.52
N GLY A 48 -41.13 -12.84 -3.53
CA GLY A 48 -40.26 -11.66 -3.73
C GLY A 48 -39.02 -11.96 -4.57
N ILE A 49 -38.29 -13.01 -4.18
CA ILE A 49 -37.08 -13.48 -4.86
C ILE A 49 -37.42 -13.95 -6.29
N GLY A 50 -38.53 -14.65 -6.48
CA GLY A 50 -39.04 -15.06 -7.79
C GLY A 50 -39.40 -13.87 -8.70
N LEU A 51 -40.05 -12.84 -8.16
CA LEU A 51 -40.38 -11.60 -8.87
C LEU A 51 -39.12 -10.79 -9.22
N CYS A 52 -38.12 -10.77 -8.33
CA CYS A 52 -36.82 -10.12 -8.55
C CYS A 52 -36.13 -10.68 -9.81
N ILE A 53 -36.00 -12.00 -9.93
CA ILE A 53 -35.44 -12.64 -11.13
C ILE A 53 -36.40 -12.47 -12.31
N GLY A 54 -37.65 -12.89 -12.16
CA GLY A 54 -38.61 -13.02 -13.25
C GLY A 54 -38.86 -11.72 -14.01
N LEU A 55 -39.13 -10.63 -13.28
CA LEU A 55 -39.38 -9.31 -13.90
C LEU A 55 -38.11 -8.74 -14.53
N SER A 56 -36.94 -8.95 -13.93
CA SER A 56 -35.64 -8.54 -14.50
C SER A 56 -35.31 -9.29 -15.79
N VAL A 57 -35.55 -10.60 -15.83
CA VAL A 57 -35.36 -11.44 -17.02
C VAL A 57 -36.37 -11.09 -18.11
N VAL A 58 -37.64 -10.82 -17.78
CA VAL A 58 -38.64 -10.36 -18.75
C VAL A 58 -38.27 -8.99 -19.34
N GLY A 59 -37.81 -8.03 -18.52
CA GLY A 59 -37.33 -6.73 -19.00
C GLY A 59 -36.11 -6.86 -19.91
N SER A 60 -35.15 -7.70 -19.53
CA SER A 60 -33.98 -8.02 -20.34
C SER A 60 -34.37 -8.65 -21.68
N ALA A 61 -35.21 -9.69 -21.66
CA ALA A 61 -35.66 -10.39 -22.85
C ALA A 61 -36.46 -9.47 -23.80
N TRP A 62 -37.31 -8.59 -23.27
CA TRP A 62 -38.03 -7.59 -24.07
C TRP A 62 -37.08 -6.55 -24.67
N GLY A 63 -36.06 -6.13 -23.91
CA GLY A 63 -35.03 -5.21 -24.40
C GLY A 63 -34.17 -5.81 -25.52
N ILE A 64 -33.76 -7.07 -25.35
CA ILE A 64 -33.03 -7.86 -26.35
C ILE A 64 -33.89 -8.11 -27.59
N PHE A 65 -35.18 -8.43 -27.42
CA PHE A 65 -36.10 -8.62 -28.55
C PHE A 65 -36.32 -7.33 -29.36
N THR A 66 -36.65 -6.22 -28.70
CA THR A 66 -36.89 -4.94 -29.37
C THR A 66 -35.65 -4.40 -30.07
N THR A 67 -34.48 -4.48 -29.43
CA THR A 67 -33.19 -4.11 -30.04
C THR A 67 -32.82 -5.07 -31.17
N GLY A 68 -32.94 -6.38 -30.94
CA GLY A 68 -32.53 -7.43 -31.86
C GLY A 68 -33.31 -7.44 -33.18
N VAL A 69 -34.63 -7.23 -33.13
CA VAL A 69 -35.45 -7.09 -34.35
C VAL A 69 -35.00 -5.90 -35.19
N SER A 70 -34.68 -4.75 -34.57
CA SER A 70 -34.16 -3.57 -35.27
C SER A 70 -32.75 -3.75 -35.81
N ILE A 71 -31.85 -4.43 -35.08
CA ILE A 71 -30.50 -4.77 -35.57
C ILE A 71 -30.56 -5.76 -36.73
N LEU A 72 -31.46 -6.75 -36.70
CA LEU A 72 -31.62 -7.72 -37.78
C LEU A 72 -32.24 -7.06 -39.02
N GLY A 73 -33.36 -6.34 -38.87
CA GLY A 73 -34.03 -5.66 -39.98
C GLY A 73 -33.17 -4.55 -40.61
N GLY A 74 -32.63 -3.66 -39.78
CA GLY A 74 -31.68 -2.62 -40.22
C GLY A 74 -30.39 -3.21 -40.79
N GLY A 75 -29.91 -4.31 -40.21
CA GLY A 75 -28.68 -5.00 -40.59
C GLY A 75 -28.73 -5.76 -41.92
N VAL A 76 -29.91 -5.92 -42.53
CA VAL A 76 -30.04 -6.32 -43.94
C VAL A 76 -29.70 -5.14 -44.85
N LYS A 77 -30.23 -3.94 -44.57
CA LYS A 77 -30.02 -2.72 -45.38
C LYS A 77 -28.66 -2.06 -45.13
N ALA A 78 -28.12 -2.15 -43.91
CA ALA A 78 -26.85 -1.56 -43.49
C ALA A 78 -26.03 -2.55 -42.64
N PRO A 79 -25.31 -3.52 -43.25
CA PRO A 79 -24.60 -4.58 -42.51
C PRO A 79 -23.60 -4.10 -41.45
N ARG A 80 -23.08 -2.88 -41.59
CA ARG A 80 -22.17 -2.22 -40.62
C ARG A 80 -22.72 -2.12 -39.19
N ILE A 81 -24.04 -2.05 -39.02
CA ILE A 81 -24.66 -1.80 -37.71
C ILE A 81 -24.57 -3.02 -36.79
N ARG A 82 -24.45 -4.23 -37.38
CA ARG A 82 -24.57 -5.53 -36.68
C ARG A 82 -23.57 -5.69 -35.54
N THR A 83 -22.33 -5.22 -35.71
CA THR A 83 -21.26 -5.39 -34.72
C THR A 83 -21.19 -4.25 -33.71
N LYS A 84 -21.59 -3.02 -34.08
CA LYS A 84 -21.51 -1.84 -33.21
C LYS A 84 -22.64 -1.81 -32.17
N ASN A 85 -23.86 -2.15 -32.59
CA ASN A 85 -25.06 -2.03 -31.75
C ASN A 85 -25.27 -3.26 -30.84
N LEU A 86 -24.34 -4.23 -30.82
CA LEU A 86 -24.33 -5.32 -29.82
C LEU A 86 -24.20 -4.79 -28.39
N ILE A 87 -23.61 -3.60 -28.21
CA ILE A 87 -23.50 -2.95 -26.90
C ILE A 87 -24.87 -2.73 -26.24
N SER A 88 -25.90 -2.46 -27.03
CA SER A 88 -27.29 -2.28 -26.58
C SER A 88 -27.92 -3.59 -26.10
N ILE A 89 -27.60 -4.71 -26.76
CA ILE A 89 -28.00 -6.05 -26.31
C ILE A 89 -27.32 -6.38 -24.97
N ILE A 90 -26.03 -6.06 -24.83
CA ILE A 90 -25.27 -6.25 -23.58
C ILE A 90 -25.85 -5.41 -22.44
N PHE A 91 -26.24 -4.15 -22.68
CA PHE A 91 -26.91 -3.33 -21.65
C PHE A 91 -28.27 -3.91 -21.24
N CYS A 92 -29.02 -4.52 -22.17
CA CYS A 92 -30.24 -5.25 -21.81
C CYS A 92 -29.95 -6.51 -20.99
N GLU A 93 -28.86 -7.24 -21.27
CA GLU A 93 -28.47 -8.46 -20.54
C GLU A 93 -28.05 -8.17 -19.08
N VAL A 94 -27.33 -7.08 -18.85
CA VAL A 94 -26.91 -6.62 -17.50
C VAL A 94 -28.09 -6.46 -16.53
N VAL A 95 -29.27 -6.10 -17.04
CA VAL A 95 -30.51 -5.98 -16.25
C VAL A 95 -30.93 -7.33 -15.64
N ALA A 96 -30.82 -8.44 -16.38
CA ALA A 96 -31.08 -9.77 -15.84
C ALA A 96 -30.04 -10.18 -14.79
N ILE A 97 -28.77 -9.85 -15.02
CA ILE A 97 -27.66 -10.12 -14.09
C ILE A 97 -27.90 -9.42 -12.74
N TYR A 98 -28.38 -8.17 -12.74
CA TYR A 98 -28.77 -7.47 -11.51
C TYR A 98 -29.89 -8.19 -10.74
N GLY A 99 -30.93 -8.67 -11.43
CA GLY A 99 -32.00 -9.47 -10.81
C GLY A 99 -31.50 -10.76 -10.17
N VAL A 100 -30.59 -11.48 -10.84
CA VAL A 100 -30.00 -12.73 -10.33
C VAL A 100 -29.11 -12.47 -9.10
N ILE A 101 -28.22 -11.47 -9.15
CA ILE A 101 -27.34 -11.13 -8.02
C ILE A 101 -28.17 -10.72 -6.79
N MET A 102 -29.18 -9.87 -6.98
CA MET A 102 -30.06 -9.45 -5.89
C MET A 102 -30.87 -10.61 -5.31
N ALA A 103 -31.36 -11.52 -6.15
CA ALA A 103 -32.04 -12.73 -5.69
C ALA A 103 -31.15 -13.66 -4.84
N ILE A 104 -29.84 -13.78 -5.16
CA ILE A 104 -28.87 -14.51 -4.33
C ILE A 104 -28.68 -13.82 -2.97
N ILE A 105 -28.54 -12.49 -2.96
CA ILE A 105 -28.40 -11.67 -1.73
C ILE A 105 -29.68 -11.70 -0.86
N PHE A 106 -30.84 -11.85 -1.47
CA PHE A 106 -32.11 -12.05 -0.76
C PHE A 106 -32.26 -13.48 -0.24
N SER A 107 -31.84 -14.49 -1.02
CA SER A 107 -31.87 -15.89 -0.60
C SER A 107 -30.93 -16.20 0.57
N SER A 108 -29.83 -15.47 0.75
CA SER A 108 -28.92 -15.70 1.89
C SER A 108 -29.48 -15.26 3.25
N LYS A 109 -30.60 -14.51 3.28
CA LYS A 109 -31.35 -14.19 4.51
C LYS A 109 -32.29 -15.32 4.96
N LEU A 110 -32.52 -16.32 4.12
CA LEU A 110 -33.39 -17.47 4.40
C LEU A 110 -32.61 -18.57 5.15
N GLN A 111 -32.50 -18.43 6.47
CA GLN A 111 -31.82 -19.38 7.36
C GLN A 111 -32.77 -20.40 8.01
N GLY A 112 -32.21 -21.52 8.48
CA GLY A 112 -32.91 -22.68 9.08
C GLY A 112 -33.71 -22.35 10.34
N VAL A 113 -35.02 -22.64 10.38
CA VAL A 113 -35.86 -22.56 11.59
C VAL A 113 -36.63 -23.87 11.76
N SER A 114 -36.34 -24.61 12.84
CA SER A 114 -36.89 -25.94 13.09
C SER A 114 -38.30 -25.97 13.68
N ASP A 115 -38.83 -24.83 14.15
CA ASP A 115 -40.14 -24.74 14.81
C ASP A 115 -41.17 -23.96 13.96
N TYR A 116 -42.45 -24.37 14.03
CA TYR A 116 -43.54 -23.81 13.25
C TYR A 116 -44.10 -22.52 13.85
N GLU A 117 -44.15 -22.40 15.18
CA GLU A 117 -44.60 -21.15 15.83
C GLU A 117 -43.58 -20.01 15.62
N GLU A 118 -42.28 -20.32 15.67
CA GLU A 118 -41.24 -19.32 15.40
C GLU A 118 -41.23 -18.89 13.92
N LEU A 119 -41.49 -19.81 12.98
CA LEU A 119 -41.67 -19.48 11.57
C LEU A 119 -42.79 -18.45 11.35
N MET A 120 -43.89 -18.58 12.10
CA MET A 120 -45.06 -17.68 12.05
C MET A 120 -44.91 -16.40 12.88
N SER A 121 -43.73 -16.14 13.48
CA SER A 121 -43.53 -14.96 14.32
C SER A 121 -43.65 -13.63 13.55
N PRO A 122 -44.13 -12.53 14.18
CA PRO A 122 -44.27 -11.22 13.53
C PRO A 122 -42.96 -10.66 12.94
N ARG A 123 -41.80 -11.00 13.56
CA ARG A 123 -40.47 -10.64 13.04
C ARG A 123 -40.21 -11.31 11.70
N ASN A 124 -40.51 -12.61 11.61
CA ASN A 124 -40.26 -13.39 10.40
C ASN A 124 -41.27 -13.00 9.31
N TYR A 125 -42.52 -12.67 9.64
CA TYR A 125 -43.47 -12.00 8.74
C TYR A 125 -42.91 -10.67 8.19
N TYR A 126 -42.35 -9.81 9.04
CA TYR A 126 -41.71 -8.57 8.59
C TYR A 126 -40.55 -8.84 7.61
N THR A 127 -39.67 -9.83 7.88
CA THR A 127 -38.64 -10.26 6.93
C THR A 127 -39.24 -10.77 5.62
N GLY A 128 -40.32 -11.55 5.68
CA GLY A 128 -41.07 -12.05 4.52
C GLY A 128 -41.57 -10.92 3.63
N PHE A 129 -42.23 -9.91 4.23
CA PHE A 129 -42.72 -8.73 3.51
C PHE A 129 -41.58 -7.82 3.03
N ALA A 130 -40.51 -7.64 3.81
CA ALA A 130 -39.35 -6.83 3.39
C ALA A 130 -38.67 -7.43 2.16
N LEU A 131 -38.44 -8.75 2.14
CA LEU A 131 -37.89 -9.45 0.98
C LEU A 131 -38.87 -9.49 -0.20
N PHE A 132 -40.18 -9.57 0.06
CA PHE A 132 -41.22 -9.41 -0.98
C PHE A 132 -41.14 -8.04 -1.67
N TRP A 133 -41.20 -6.95 -0.90
CA TRP A 133 -41.20 -5.59 -1.45
C TRP A 133 -39.84 -5.19 -2.04
N ALA A 134 -38.71 -5.64 -1.46
CA ALA A 134 -37.39 -5.47 -2.06
C ALA A 134 -37.30 -6.18 -3.41
N GLY A 135 -37.75 -7.44 -3.49
CA GLY A 135 -37.78 -8.23 -4.72
C GLY A 135 -38.66 -7.65 -5.82
N LEU A 136 -39.88 -7.23 -5.47
CA LEU A 136 -40.79 -6.57 -6.39
C LEU A 136 -40.24 -5.21 -6.86
N THR A 137 -39.61 -4.43 -5.98
CA THR A 137 -39.02 -3.12 -6.35
C THR A 137 -37.86 -3.29 -7.32
N VAL A 138 -36.89 -4.16 -7.02
CA VAL A 138 -35.77 -4.47 -7.93
C VAL A 138 -36.31 -4.98 -9.26
N GLY A 139 -37.23 -5.95 -9.22
CA GLY A 139 -37.82 -6.57 -10.41
C GLY A 139 -38.55 -5.56 -11.31
N MET A 140 -39.37 -4.68 -10.75
CA MET A 140 -40.10 -3.65 -11.53
C MET A 140 -39.19 -2.55 -12.07
N CYS A 141 -38.21 -2.09 -11.30
CA CYS A 141 -37.21 -1.13 -11.80
C CYS A 141 -36.39 -1.73 -12.95
N ASN A 142 -35.99 -3.00 -12.84
CA ASN A 142 -35.29 -3.72 -13.90
C ASN A 142 -36.19 -3.98 -15.11
N LEU A 143 -37.47 -4.34 -14.93
CA LEU A 143 -38.43 -4.49 -16.02
C LEU A 143 -38.54 -3.21 -16.86
N ILE A 144 -38.76 -2.07 -16.20
CA ILE A 144 -38.85 -0.76 -16.86
C ILE A 144 -37.51 -0.39 -17.51
N CYS A 145 -36.40 -0.59 -16.80
CA CYS A 145 -35.04 -0.35 -17.30
C CYS A 145 -34.76 -1.12 -18.61
N GLY A 146 -35.01 -2.43 -18.65
CA GLY A 146 -34.78 -3.26 -19.83
C GLY A 146 -35.64 -2.85 -21.04
N VAL A 147 -36.89 -2.44 -20.80
CA VAL A 147 -37.76 -1.87 -21.84
C VAL A 147 -37.24 -0.52 -22.34
N SER A 148 -36.82 0.39 -21.45
CA SER A 148 -36.27 1.70 -21.81
C SER A 148 -34.95 1.62 -22.57
N VAL A 149 -34.02 0.76 -22.12
CA VAL A 149 -32.76 0.46 -22.84
C VAL A 149 -33.09 -0.15 -24.20
N GLY A 150 -34.01 -1.11 -24.29
CA GLY A 150 -34.40 -1.75 -25.55
C GLY A 150 -34.98 -0.80 -26.60
N ILE A 151 -35.84 0.14 -26.17
CA ILE A 151 -36.39 1.18 -27.05
C ILE A 151 -35.28 2.12 -27.55
N ASN A 152 -34.33 2.49 -26.69
CA ASN A 152 -33.23 3.38 -27.05
C ASN A 152 -32.14 2.69 -27.89
N GLY A 153 -31.82 1.42 -27.63
CA GLY A 153 -30.94 0.58 -28.45
C GLY A 153 -31.53 0.26 -29.83
N SER A 154 -32.84 -0.03 -29.90
CA SER A 154 -33.60 -0.11 -31.15
C SER A 154 -33.52 1.20 -31.94
N SER A 155 -33.68 2.34 -31.27
CA SER A 155 -33.56 3.67 -31.88
C SER A 155 -32.12 3.98 -32.33
N ALA A 156 -31.10 3.55 -31.57
CA ALA A 156 -29.70 3.68 -31.93
C ALA A 156 -29.36 2.88 -33.20
N ALA A 157 -29.82 1.64 -33.29
CA ALA A 157 -29.60 0.78 -34.46
C ALA A 157 -30.26 1.33 -35.73
N LEU A 158 -31.49 1.86 -35.63
CA LEU A 158 -32.19 2.49 -36.75
C LEU A 158 -31.54 3.83 -37.15
N ALA A 159 -31.04 4.61 -36.18
CA ALA A 159 -30.32 5.85 -36.44
C ALA A 159 -28.94 5.61 -37.08
N ASP A 160 -28.12 4.67 -36.57
CA ASP A 160 -26.83 4.27 -37.16
C ASP A 160 -27.00 3.66 -38.57
N ALA A 161 -28.15 3.05 -38.86
CA ALA A 161 -28.49 2.61 -40.22
C ALA A 161 -28.74 3.80 -41.19
N ALA A 162 -29.28 4.92 -40.69
CA ALA A 162 -29.51 6.14 -41.47
C ALA A 162 -28.27 7.06 -41.53
N ASP A 163 -27.73 7.49 -40.39
CA ASP A 163 -26.53 8.30 -40.24
C ASP A 163 -25.62 7.75 -39.10
N PRO A 164 -24.44 7.21 -39.42
CA PRO A 164 -23.45 6.75 -38.44
C PRO A 164 -22.96 7.83 -37.45
N SER A 165 -23.15 9.13 -37.72
CA SER A 165 -22.77 10.21 -36.81
C SER A 165 -23.62 10.25 -35.53
N LEU A 166 -24.82 9.64 -35.56
CA LEU A 166 -25.78 9.68 -34.46
C LEU A 166 -25.55 8.62 -33.39
N PHE A 167 -24.90 7.51 -33.73
CA PHE A 167 -24.67 6.36 -32.83
C PHE A 167 -24.13 6.78 -31.45
N VAL A 168 -23.04 7.57 -31.42
CA VAL A 168 -22.40 8.02 -30.17
C VAL A 168 -23.30 8.95 -29.35
N LYS A 169 -24.17 9.73 -30.01
CA LYS A 169 -25.09 10.66 -29.33
C LYS A 169 -26.23 9.91 -28.63
N ILE A 170 -26.75 8.86 -29.27
CA ILE A 170 -27.86 8.05 -28.73
C ILE A 170 -27.36 7.07 -27.66
N LEU A 171 -26.14 6.54 -27.80
CA LEU A 171 -25.49 5.68 -26.79
C LEU A 171 -25.40 6.37 -25.41
N VAL A 172 -25.27 7.71 -25.36
CA VAL A 172 -25.32 8.46 -24.09
C VAL A 172 -26.72 8.41 -23.45
N ILE A 173 -27.79 8.51 -24.25
CA ILE A 173 -29.18 8.40 -23.78
C ILE A 173 -29.47 6.97 -23.28
N GLU A 174 -28.92 5.97 -23.96
CA GLU A 174 -29.00 4.57 -23.56
C GLU A 174 -28.33 4.31 -22.20
N ILE A 175 -27.14 4.89 -21.96
CA ILE A 175 -26.47 4.85 -20.64
C ILE A 175 -27.31 5.51 -19.55
N PHE A 176 -27.96 6.65 -19.81
CA PHE A 176 -28.89 7.25 -18.83
C PHE A 176 -30.13 6.38 -18.57
N SER A 177 -30.53 5.55 -19.53
CA SER A 177 -31.67 4.63 -19.39
C SER A 177 -31.33 3.45 -18.47
N SER A 178 -30.11 2.92 -18.53
CA SER A 178 -29.70 1.77 -17.71
C SER A 178 -29.55 2.10 -16.21
N ILE A 179 -29.37 3.37 -15.86
CA ILE A 179 -29.30 3.86 -14.47
C ILE A 179 -30.61 3.61 -13.69
N LEU A 180 -31.76 3.47 -14.36
CA LEU A 180 -33.05 3.19 -13.71
C LEU A 180 -33.03 1.86 -12.92
N GLY A 181 -32.34 0.83 -13.43
CA GLY A 181 -32.15 -0.43 -12.71
C GLY A 181 -31.25 -0.30 -11.47
N LEU A 182 -30.25 0.59 -11.53
CA LEU A 182 -29.32 0.84 -10.42
C LEU A 182 -30.05 1.45 -9.21
N PHE A 183 -31.01 2.36 -9.41
CA PHE A 183 -31.83 2.88 -8.32
C PHE A 183 -32.67 1.79 -7.65
N GLY A 184 -33.28 0.90 -8.44
CA GLY A 184 -33.99 -0.28 -7.92
C GLY A 184 -33.11 -1.18 -7.07
N LEU A 185 -31.87 -1.45 -7.55
CA LEU A 185 -30.87 -2.24 -6.84
C LEU A 185 -30.45 -1.61 -5.50
N ILE A 186 -30.21 -0.29 -5.47
CA ILE A 186 -29.85 0.44 -4.24
C ILE A 186 -31.00 0.37 -3.22
N ILE A 187 -32.25 0.60 -3.63
CA ILE A 187 -33.41 0.52 -2.73
C ILE A 187 -33.62 -0.93 -2.25
N GLY A 188 -33.47 -1.93 -3.13
CA GLY A 188 -33.56 -3.34 -2.76
C GLY A 188 -32.54 -3.76 -1.70
N LEU A 189 -31.30 -3.29 -1.81
CA LEU A 189 -30.27 -3.49 -0.78
C LEU A 189 -30.61 -2.79 0.53
N LEU A 190 -31.11 -1.54 0.50
CA LEU A 190 -31.50 -0.81 1.70
C LEU A 190 -32.70 -1.44 2.42
N VAL A 191 -33.69 -1.96 1.69
CA VAL A 191 -34.84 -2.66 2.30
C VAL A 191 -34.41 -4.00 2.90
N GLN A 192 -33.54 -4.77 2.23
CA GLN A 192 -33.03 -6.04 2.77
C GLN A 192 -32.03 -5.84 3.92
N ALA A 193 -31.27 -4.75 3.96
CA ALA A 193 -30.37 -4.43 5.08
C ALA A 193 -31.15 -4.20 6.39
N ASN A 194 -32.40 -3.72 6.29
CA ASN A 194 -33.33 -3.55 7.41
C ASN A 194 -34.14 -4.83 7.75
N ALA A 195 -33.97 -5.93 7.01
CA ALA A 195 -34.69 -7.18 7.23
C ALA A 195 -33.91 -8.11 8.21
N PRO A 196 -34.50 -8.50 9.36
CA PRO A 196 -33.93 -9.50 10.26
C PRO A 196 -33.69 -10.85 9.57
N GLU A 197 -32.68 -11.60 10.03
CA GLU A 197 -32.35 -12.91 9.44
C GLU A 197 -33.22 -14.04 10.01
N GLY A 198 -33.52 -15.07 9.20
CA GLY A 198 -34.17 -16.31 9.64
C GLY A 198 -35.62 -16.49 9.16
N VAL A 199 -35.80 -17.21 8.04
CA VAL A 199 -37.11 -17.65 7.53
C VAL A 199 -36.93 -18.92 6.65
N THR A 200 -37.08 -20.15 7.19
CA THR A 200 -37.25 -21.40 6.38
C THR A 200 -37.95 -22.54 7.15
N ARG A 201 -38.35 -23.59 6.41
CA ARG A 201 -39.04 -24.85 6.82
C ARG A 201 -38.51 -25.58 8.08
N SER A 202 -39.46 -26.17 8.82
CA SER A 202 -39.28 -26.98 10.05
C SER A 202 -38.93 -28.48 9.84
N ALA A 203 -38.13 -29.04 10.77
CA ALA A 203 -37.87 -30.46 11.08
C ALA A 203 -37.18 -30.59 12.48
N SER A 204 -37.11 -31.76 13.14
CA SER A 204 -37.26 -31.88 14.62
C SER A 204 -36.09 -32.39 15.56
N ALA A 205 -35.86 -31.66 16.67
CA ALA A 205 -35.70 -32.06 18.12
C ALA A 205 -34.39 -32.60 18.85
N ALA A 206 -34.23 -32.17 20.16
CA ALA A 206 -33.46 -32.72 21.35
C ALA A 206 -31.92 -32.39 21.61
N SER A 207 -31.26 -32.43 22.83
CA SER A 207 -31.62 -32.29 24.29
C SER A 207 -30.41 -32.33 25.33
N HIS A 208 -30.60 -31.93 26.62
CA HIS A 208 -29.89 -32.24 27.94
C HIS A 208 -28.60 -31.49 28.49
N VAL A 209 -28.32 -31.56 29.84
CA VAL A 209 -27.65 -30.48 30.71
C VAL A 209 -26.67 -30.93 31.92
N PRO A 210 -26.43 -30.32 33.15
CA PRO A 210 -25.07 -30.22 33.83
C PRO A 210 -24.87 -30.59 35.37
N LEU A 211 -23.74 -30.21 36.06
CA LEU A 211 -23.43 -30.36 37.54
C LEU A 211 -22.43 -29.29 38.15
N SER A 212 -22.29 -29.13 39.49
CA SER A 212 -21.58 -28.03 40.26
C SER A 212 -20.87 -28.48 41.60
N GLY A 213 -20.26 -27.71 42.55
CA GLY A 213 -19.94 -26.25 42.80
C GLY A 213 -19.33 -25.97 44.24
N LEU A 214 -18.62 -24.84 44.52
CA LEU A 214 -17.93 -24.40 45.81
C LEU A 214 -17.45 -22.89 45.73
N SER A 215 -17.00 -22.04 46.71
CA SER A 215 -16.74 -21.98 48.19
C SER A 215 -16.61 -20.48 48.72
N ARG A 216 -16.22 -20.20 50.00
CA ARG A 216 -16.42 -18.89 50.75
C ARG A 216 -15.30 -17.80 50.85
N LYS A 217 -15.72 -16.52 50.93
CA LYS A 217 -14.94 -15.27 51.18
C LYS A 217 -15.75 -14.23 52.00
N SER A 218 -15.14 -13.10 52.43
CA SER A 218 -15.89 -11.90 52.81
C SER A 218 -16.55 -11.26 51.58
N LYS A 219 -17.78 -10.76 51.75
CA LYS A 219 -18.67 -10.44 50.63
C LYS A 219 -18.61 -8.97 50.21
N LEU A 220 -18.70 -8.74 48.90
CA LEU A 220 -18.87 -7.42 48.31
C LEU A 220 -20.35 -7.02 48.38
N LYS A 221 -20.61 -5.78 48.80
CA LYS A 221 -21.95 -5.20 48.92
C LYS A 221 -22.48 -4.75 47.56
N ALA A 222 -23.52 -5.41 47.07
CA ALA A 222 -24.29 -5.00 45.90
C ALA A 222 -25.60 -4.32 46.32
N ALA A 223 -26.06 -3.36 45.53
CA ALA A 223 -27.39 -2.75 45.67
C ALA A 223 -28.15 -2.78 44.33
N ILE A 224 -29.48 -2.95 44.38
CA ILE A 224 -30.34 -3.13 43.20
C ILE A 224 -31.39 -2.01 43.14
N LEU A 225 -31.43 -1.28 42.03
CA LEU A 225 -32.39 -0.19 41.80
C LEU A 225 -33.31 -0.54 40.62
N VAL A 226 -34.58 -0.82 40.88
CA VAL A 226 -35.57 -1.00 39.79
C VAL A 226 -36.12 0.36 39.40
N VAL A 227 -36.10 0.65 38.10
CA VAL A 227 -36.65 1.87 37.50
C VAL A 227 -37.90 1.47 36.72
N SER A 228 -39.07 1.80 37.26
CA SER A 228 -40.37 1.45 36.68
C SER A 228 -41.48 2.24 37.36
N GLU A 229 -42.17 3.08 36.59
CA GLU A 229 -43.39 3.79 37.01
C GLU A 229 -44.39 2.83 37.70
N THR A 230 -44.69 1.69 37.06
CA THR A 230 -45.66 0.71 37.57
C THR A 230 -45.22 0.11 38.90
N ALA A 231 -43.96 -0.34 39.01
CA ALA A 231 -43.46 -0.96 40.24
C ALA A 231 -43.24 0.05 41.38
N SER A 232 -43.05 1.33 41.06
CA SER A 232 -42.97 2.40 42.06
C SER A 232 -44.32 2.73 42.70
N GLN A 233 -45.43 2.39 42.05
CA GLN A 233 -46.80 2.57 42.55
C GLN A 233 -47.37 1.28 43.16
N ASP A 234 -47.03 0.11 42.60
CA ASP A 234 -47.30 -1.21 43.19
C ASP A 234 -46.03 -2.09 43.18
N PRO A 235 -45.27 -2.11 44.30
CA PRO A 235 -44.07 -2.94 44.44
C PRO A 235 -44.28 -4.45 44.26
N SER A 236 -45.52 -4.96 44.37
CA SER A 236 -45.80 -6.39 44.12
C SER A 236 -45.69 -6.77 42.64
N THR A 237 -45.64 -5.78 41.74
CA THR A 237 -45.43 -6.00 40.31
C THR A 237 -43.97 -6.20 39.91
N ASP A 238 -42.99 -5.89 40.78
CA ASP A 238 -41.58 -6.14 40.47
C ASP A 238 -41.27 -7.64 40.44
N LYS A 239 -40.41 -8.00 39.48
CA LYS A 239 -39.86 -9.33 39.29
C LYS A 239 -38.34 -9.30 39.06
N CYS A 240 -37.73 -8.11 39.04
CA CYS A 240 -36.29 -7.93 38.82
C CYS A 240 -35.47 -8.13 40.10
N ILE A 241 -35.89 -7.60 41.26
CA ILE A 241 -35.13 -7.73 42.51
C ILE A 241 -34.94 -9.21 42.90
N PRO A 242 -35.98 -10.06 42.94
CA PRO A 242 -35.80 -11.47 43.30
C PRO A 242 -34.91 -12.23 42.31
N ILE A 243 -35.02 -11.91 41.01
CA ILE A 243 -34.26 -12.59 39.94
C ILE A 243 -32.79 -12.13 39.91
N LEU A 244 -32.49 -10.88 40.25
CA LEU A 244 -31.11 -10.39 40.37
C LEU A 244 -30.46 -10.87 41.69
N GLN A 245 -31.23 -10.97 42.78
CA GLN A 245 -30.78 -11.63 44.02
C GLN A 245 -30.45 -13.11 43.80
N ASP A 246 -31.30 -13.83 43.05
CA ASP A 246 -31.07 -15.22 42.60
C ASP A 246 -29.75 -15.37 41.82
N VAL A 247 -29.46 -14.45 40.89
CA VAL A 247 -28.20 -14.43 40.12
C VAL A 247 -26.99 -14.19 41.01
N PHE A 248 -27.05 -13.23 41.94
CA PHE A 248 -25.96 -13.00 42.90
C PHE A 248 -25.73 -14.20 43.83
N ALA A 249 -26.78 -14.92 44.22
CA ALA A 249 -26.67 -16.11 45.06
C ALA A 249 -26.05 -17.30 44.29
N HIS A 250 -26.54 -17.61 43.10
CA HIS A 250 -26.15 -18.82 42.36
C HIS A 250 -24.85 -18.68 41.56
N LEU A 251 -24.59 -17.52 40.94
CA LEU A 251 -23.41 -17.31 40.07
C LEU A 251 -22.35 -16.38 40.68
N GLY A 252 -22.64 -15.81 41.85
CA GLY A 252 -21.70 -14.95 42.59
C GLY A 252 -20.59 -15.68 43.36
N ASN A 253 -20.50 -17.02 43.29
CA ASN A 253 -19.50 -17.85 43.99
C ASN A 253 -19.34 -17.52 45.49
N ASP A 254 -20.46 -17.25 46.17
CA ASP A 254 -20.54 -16.80 47.58
C ASP A 254 -19.67 -15.56 47.93
N GLN A 255 -19.34 -14.72 46.93
CA GLN A 255 -18.54 -13.48 47.08
C GLN A 255 -19.39 -12.21 47.18
N TRP A 256 -20.73 -12.31 47.11
CA TRP A 256 -21.65 -11.17 47.06
C TRP A 256 -22.71 -11.22 48.15
N GLU A 257 -23.10 -10.03 48.60
CA GLU A 257 -24.20 -9.73 49.53
C GLU A 257 -25.04 -8.59 48.95
N VAL A 258 -26.34 -8.81 48.74
CA VAL A 258 -27.25 -7.75 48.28
C VAL A 258 -27.71 -6.96 49.50
N ALA A 259 -27.03 -5.85 49.78
CA ALA A 259 -27.16 -5.07 51.01
C ALA A 259 -28.28 -4.02 50.98
N SER A 260 -28.80 -3.66 49.81
CA SER A 260 -29.89 -2.67 49.65
C SER A 260 -30.66 -2.86 48.35
N THR A 261 -31.96 -2.58 48.37
CA THR A 261 -32.84 -2.64 47.20
C THR A 261 -33.87 -1.52 47.25
N GLU A 262 -34.10 -0.82 46.14
CA GLU A 262 -35.09 0.26 46.04
C GLU A 262 -35.79 0.23 44.67
N ILE A 263 -37.01 0.75 44.62
CA ILE A 263 -37.80 0.91 43.39
C ILE A 263 -38.14 2.39 43.22
N VAL A 264 -37.90 2.96 42.04
CA VAL A 264 -38.14 4.37 41.71
C VAL A 264 -38.91 4.50 40.40
N PRO A 265 -39.71 5.58 40.22
CA PRO A 265 -40.32 5.89 38.93
C PRO A 265 -39.27 6.26 37.88
N ASP A 266 -39.66 6.25 36.62
CA ASP A 266 -38.86 6.64 35.44
C ASP A 266 -38.53 8.15 35.43
N SER A 267 -37.70 8.58 36.37
CA SER A 267 -37.48 9.98 36.72
C SER A 267 -36.02 10.24 37.07
N ILE A 268 -35.33 11.05 36.24
CA ILE A 268 -33.91 11.38 36.38
C ILE A 268 -33.52 11.79 37.81
N LEU A 269 -34.31 12.65 38.45
CA LEU A 269 -34.02 13.14 39.80
C LEU A 269 -34.11 12.05 40.88
N HIS A 270 -35.02 11.09 40.73
CA HIS A 270 -35.18 9.99 41.69
C HIS A 270 -34.06 8.96 41.52
N ILE A 271 -33.81 8.52 40.29
CA ILE A 271 -32.70 7.61 39.94
C ILE A 271 -31.36 8.19 40.41
N GLN A 272 -31.11 9.48 40.17
CA GLN A 272 -29.88 10.13 40.62
C GLN A 272 -29.80 10.28 42.14
N LYS A 273 -30.92 10.48 42.84
CA LYS A 273 -30.95 10.58 44.31
C LYS A 273 -30.53 9.26 44.96
N SER A 274 -31.17 8.15 44.60
CA SER A 274 -30.87 6.81 45.14
C SER A 274 -29.41 6.40 44.91
N ILE A 275 -28.91 6.58 43.68
CA ILE A 275 -27.51 6.27 43.34
C ILE A 275 -26.54 7.13 44.14
N ARG A 276 -26.82 8.43 44.35
CA ARG A 276 -26.01 9.28 45.22
C ARG A 276 -26.06 8.81 46.67
N THR A 277 -27.24 8.49 47.21
CA THR A 277 -27.39 7.99 48.59
C THR A 277 -26.54 6.74 48.87
N TRP A 278 -26.42 5.81 47.92
CA TRP A 278 -25.58 4.60 48.08
C TRP A 278 -24.09 4.77 47.73
N THR A 279 -23.66 5.96 47.30
CA THR A 279 -22.27 6.26 46.89
C THR A 279 -21.68 7.53 47.51
N ASP A 280 -22.46 8.24 48.32
CA ASP A 280 -22.06 9.42 49.11
C ASP A 280 -22.19 9.17 50.64
N CYS A 281 -22.55 7.95 51.07
CA CYS A 281 -22.61 7.52 52.46
C CYS A 281 -21.25 7.00 53.00
N GLU A 282 -21.14 6.78 54.31
CA GLU A 282 -19.91 6.33 54.97
C GLU A 282 -19.50 4.89 54.60
N GLU A 283 -20.47 4.00 54.38
CA GLU A 283 -20.26 2.67 53.80
C GLU A 283 -20.93 2.57 52.42
N PRO A 284 -20.26 3.02 51.34
CA PRO A 284 -20.83 2.97 49.99
C PRO A 284 -20.92 1.53 49.47
N ALA A 285 -21.90 1.27 48.61
CA ALA A 285 -22.01 -0.02 47.91
C ALA A 285 -20.75 -0.26 47.04
N ASN A 286 -20.29 -1.50 46.92
CA ASN A 286 -19.22 -1.82 45.97
C ASN A 286 -19.74 -1.87 44.53
N LEU A 287 -20.99 -2.31 44.37
CA LEU A 287 -21.68 -2.46 43.10
C LEU A 287 -23.11 -1.93 43.19
N ILE A 288 -23.56 -1.17 42.20
CA ILE A 288 -24.96 -0.81 41.98
C ILE A 288 -25.40 -1.37 40.63
N VAL A 289 -26.53 -2.06 40.63
CA VAL A 289 -27.16 -2.61 39.43
C VAL A 289 -28.55 -1.99 39.29
N THR A 290 -28.78 -1.23 38.23
CA THR A 290 -30.15 -0.75 37.91
C THR A 290 -30.83 -1.70 36.93
N SER A 291 -32.16 -1.81 36.99
CA SER A 291 -32.97 -2.57 36.03
C SER A 291 -34.17 -1.74 35.60
N GLY A 292 -34.28 -1.45 34.30
CA GLY A 292 -35.37 -0.64 33.73
C GLY A 292 -34.97 0.76 33.28
N GLY A 293 -35.87 1.41 32.54
CA GLY A 293 -35.67 2.72 31.92
C GLY A 293 -34.54 2.80 30.88
N THR A 294 -34.05 1.68 30.34
CA THR A 294 -32.87 1.58 29.45
C THR A 294 -33.19 1.35 27.97
N GLY A 295 -34.46 1.30 27.58
CA GLY A 295 -34.90 1.18 26.17
C GLY A 295 -34.89 2.51 25.39
N PHE A 296 -35.76 2.61 24.38
CA PHE A 296 -35.94 3.80 23.51
C PHE A 296 -37.29 4.50 23.69
N ALA A 297 -38.12 4.12 24.66
CA ALA A 297 -39.37 4.83 24.93
C ALA A 297 -39.10 6.23 25.50
N THR A 298 -40.07 7.15 25.38
CA THR A 298 -39.94 8.52 25.90
C THR A 298 -39.83 8.63 27.43
N LYS A 299 -40.09 7.52 28.15
CA LYS A 299 -39.83 7.36 29.58
C LYS A 299 -38.52 6.62 29.92
N ASP A 300 -37.85 5.98 28.96
CA ASP A 300 -36.58 5.30 29.20
C ASP A 300 -35.45 6.32 29.46
N VAL A 301 -35.32 6.78 30.70
CA VAL A 301 -34.39 7.87 31.10
C VAL A 301 -33.25 7.40 32.02
N THR A 302 -33.08 6.09 32.24
CA THR A 302 -31.99 5.56 33.08
C THR A 302 -30.59 5.87 32.51
N PRO A 303 -30.30 5.75 31.20
CA PRO A 303 -29.02 6.13 30.63
C PRO A 303 -28.71 7.63 30.83
N GLU A 304 -29.71 8.49 30.61
CA GLU A 304 -29.68 9.93 30.83
C GLU A 304 -29.50 10.30 32.30
N ALA A 305 -30.06 9.50 33.22
CA ALA A 305 -29.92 9.70 34.66
C ALA A 305 -28.55 9.27 35.19
N VAL A 306 -28.03 8.13 34.72
CA VAL A 306 -26.81 7.50 35.26
C VAL A 306 -25.54 8.07 34.63
N THR A 307 -25.55 8.41 33.33
CA THR A 307 -24.36 8.95 32.64
C THR A 307 -23.74 10.16 33.34
N PRO A 308 -24.52 11.20 33.77
CA PRO A 308 -23.96 12.37 34.45
C PRO A 308 -23.43 12.11 35.88
N LEU A 309 -23.54 10.88 36.40
CA LEU A 309 -23.04 10.51 37.72
C LEU A 309 -21.74 9.69 37.68
N ILE A 310 -21.26 9.29 36.50
CA ILE A 310 -20.09 8.42 36.36
C ILE A 310 -18.81 9.26 36.24
N ASP A 311 -17.84 9.01 37.13
CA ASP A 311 -16.50 9.63 37.07
C ASP A 311 -15.63 8.98 35.97
N ARG A 312 -15.82 7.67 35.73
CA ARG A 312 -15.03 6.87 34.78
C ARG A 312 -15.89 5.80 34.10
N HIS A 313 -16.19 5.95 32.81
CA HIS A 313 -16.98 4.97 32.04
C HIS A 313 -16.25 3.62 31.85
N ALA A 314 -17.04 2.54 31.78
CA ALA A 314 -16.56 1.16 31.59
C ALA A 314 -17.23 0.49 30.37
N PRO A 315 -17.04 1.02 29.13
CA PRO A 315 -17.73 0.53 27.93
C PRO A 315 -17.42 -0.94 27.59
N GLY A 316 -16.29 -1.49 28.04
CA GLY A 316 -16.00 -2.93 27.89
C GLY A 316 -17.01 -3.84 28.59
N LEU A 317 -17.57 -3.42 29.74
CA LEU A 317 -18.64 -4.15 30.41
C LEU A 317 -19.96 -4.04 29.61
N VAL A 318 -20.26 -2.85 29.08
CA VAL A 318 -21.42 -2.62 28.19
C VAL A 318 -21.34 -3.52 26.96
N HIS A 319 -20.18 -3.59 26.29
CA HIS A 319 -19.99 -4.45 25.12
C HIS A 319 -20.10 -5.94 25.48
N GLY A 320 -19.59 -6.37 26.64
CA GLY A 320 -19.74 -7.75 27.12
C GLY A 320 -21.19 -8.12 27.36
N MET A 321 -21.93 -7.31 28.13
CA MET A 321 -23.36 -7.49 28.40
C MET A 321 -24.19 -7.52 27.11
N LEU A 322 -23.96 -6.56 26.21
CA LEU A 322 -24.67 -6.49 24.92
C LEU A 322 -24.31 -7.64 23.98
N ALA A 323 -23.05 -8.08 23.92
CA ALA A 323 -22.65 -9.21 23.06
C ALA A 323 -23.25 -10.54 23.54
N SER A 324 -23.20 -10.81 24.84
CA SER A 324 -23.85 -12.01 25.41
C SER A 324 -25.36 -11.96 25.27
N SER A 325 -25.99 -10.80 25.46
CA SER A 325 -27.45 -10.66 25.31
C SER A 325 -27.89 -10.69 23.86
N LEU A 326 -27.09 -10.17 22.92
CA LEU A 326 -27.32 -10.28 21.47
C LEU A 326 -27.30 -11.75 21.00
N ALA A 327 -26.47 -12.59 21.62
CA ALA A 327 -26.45 -14.04 21.36
C ALA A 327 -27.70 -14.76 21.89
N VAL A 328 -28.51 -14.15 22.76
CA VAL A 328 -29.76 -14.70 23.30
C VAL A 328 -31.01 -14.03 22.71
N THR A 329 -30.93 -12.73 22.39
CA THR A 329 -32.02 -11.95 21.80
C THR A 329 -31.50 -10.73 21.03
N PRO A 330 -31.84 -10.55 19.74
CA PRO A 330 -31.44 -9.36 18.98
C PRO A 330 -32.09 -8.07 19.50
N PHE A 331 -33.15 -8.17 20.30
CA PHE A 331 -33.73 -7.02 21.00
C PHE A 331 -32.78 -6.41 22.04
N ALA A 332 -31.68 -7.08 22.41
CA ALA A 332 -30.60 -6.49 23.21
C ALA A 332 -30.00 -5.23 22.55
N LEU A 333 -30.01 -5.14 21.22
CA LEU A 333 -29.58 -3.93 20.48
C LEU A 333 -30.48 -2.71 20.75
N MET A 334 -31.68 -2.91 21.28
CA MET A 334 -32.60 -1.84 21.69
C MET A 334 -32.40 -1.41 23.16
N ALA A 335 -31.48 -2.03 23.90
CA ALA A 335 -31.06 -1.53 25.20
C ALA A 335 -29.90 -0.54 25.02
N ARG A 336 -29.89 0.53 25.84
CA ARG A 336 -28.82 1.54 25.90
C ARG A 336 -28.06 1.45 27.25
N PRO A 337 -27.55 0.28 27.68
CA PRO A 337 -26.97 0.12 29.00
C PRO A 337 -25.68 0.93 29.14
N VAL A 338 -25.60 1.68 30.22
CA VAL A 338 -24.43 2.42 30.69
C VAL A 338 -23.75 1.64 31.82
N ALA A 339 -22.42 1.64 31.85
CA ALA A 339 -21.63 1.17 32.97
C ALA A 339 -20.42 2.10 33.24
N GLY A 340 -20.00 2.19 34.50
CA GLY A 340 -18.88 3.01 34.93
C GLY A 340 -18.75 3.13 36.45
N VAL A 341 -17.71 3.82 36.92
CA VAL A 341 -17.40 3.98 38.35
C VAL A 341 -17.78 5.39 38.83
N ARG A 342 -18.41 5.49 40.00
CA ARG A 342 -18.62 6.72 40.78
C ARG A 342 -18.03 6.56 42.17
N LYS A 343 -17.13 7.43 42.60
CA LYS A 343 -16.50 7.47 43.95
C LYS A 343 -15.93 6.14 44.48
N GLY A 344 -15.64 5.20 43.58
CA GLY A 344 -15.13 3.85 43.92
C GLY A 344 -16.18 2.74 43.82
N THR A 345 -17.46 3.07 43.77
CA THR A 345 -18.57 2.15 43.46
C THR A 345 -18.65 1.91 41.96
N LEU A 346 -18.78 0.64 41.55
CA LEU A 346 -19.09 0.29 40.17
C LEU A 346 -20.61 0.36 39.94
N ILE A 347 -21.06 0.94 38.84
CA ILE A 347 -22.46 1.05 38.45
C ILE A 347 -22.65 0.36 37.10
N LEU A 348 -23.67 -0.49 36.98
CA LEU A 348 -24.18 -1.04 35.73
C LEU A 348 -25.70 -0.80 35.64
N THR A 349 -26.20 -0.64 34.42
CA THR A 349 -27.63 -0.49 34.13
C THR A 349 -28.06 -1.60 33.17
N LEU A 350 -29.22 -2.22 33.43
CA LEU A 350 -29.69 -3.42 32.75
C LEU A 350 -31.07 -3.21 32.09
N PRO A 351 -31.48 -4.07 31.14
CA PRO A 351 -32.84 -4.05 30.57
C PRO A 351 -33.91 -4.31 31.64
N GLY A 352 -35.03 -3.60 31.59
CA GLY A 352 -36.13 -3.74 32.56
C GLY A 352 -36.94 -5.04 32.49
N SER A 353 -36.67 -5.91 31.50
CA SER A 353 -37.26 -7.25 31.51
C SER A 353 -36.46 -8.14 32.48
N PRO A 354 -37.10 -8.87 33.42
CA PRO A 354 -36.35 -9.66 34.40
C PRO A 354 -35.42 -10.71 33.78
N LYS A 355 -35.81 -11.27 32.62
CA LYS A 355 -34.98 -12.16 31.81
C LYS A 355 -33.74 -11.45 31.25
N GLY A 356 -33.90 -10.28 30.63
CA GLY A 356 -32.77 -9.49 30.13
C GLY A 356 -31.86 -9.00 31.26
N ALA A 357 -32.43 -8.59 32.40
CA ALA A 357 -31.67 -8.22 33.59
C ALA A 357 -30.78 -9.39 34.09
N LYS A 358 -31.34 -10.60 34.17
CA LYS A 358 -30.59 -11.83 34.47
C LYS A 358 -29.44 -12.04 33.49
N GLU A 359 -29.74 -12.14 32.19
CA GLU A 359 -28.76 -12.43 31.13
C GLU A 359 -27.60 -11.42 31.08
N ASN A 360 -27.89 -10.13 31.22
CA ASN A 360 -26.87 -9.08 31.21
C ASN A 360 -25.97 -9.15 32.46
N LEU A 361 -26.54 -9.42 33.65
CA LEU A 361 -25.73 -9.57 34.86
C LEU A 361 -24.87 -10.85 34.82
N GLU A 362 -25.45 -11.99 34.42
CA GLU A 362 -24.76 -13.28 34.33
C GLU A 362 -23.53 -13.23 33.41
N ALA A 363 -23.63 -12.49 32.28
CA ALA A 363 -22.55 -12.30 31.32
C ALA A 363 -21.27 -11.68 31.92
N VAL A 364 -21.39 -10.81 32.92
CA VAL A 364 -20.25 -10.06 33.49
C VAL A 364 -19.96 -10.36 34.97
N LEU A 365 -20.88 -10.98 35.72
CA LEU A 365 -20.81 -11.13 37.18
C LEU A 365 -19.49 -11.72 37.69
N LYS A 366 -18.90 -12.68 36.98
CA LYS A 366 -17.61 -13.31 37.35
C LYS A 366 -16.43 -12.33 37.33
N LEU A 367 -16.50 -11.26 36.54
CA LEU A 367 -15.46 -10.24 36.40
C LEU A 367 -15.64 -9.08 37.39
N LEU A 368 -16.88 -8.84 37.85
CA LEU A 368 -17.22 -7.71 38.71
C LEU A 368 -16.44 -7.64 40.04
N PRO A 369 -16.07 -8.74 40.73
CA PRO A 369 -15.30 -8.65 41.98
C PRO A 369 -13.94 -7.99 41.80
N HIS A 370 -13.23 -8.31 40.71
CA HIS A 370 -11.94 -7.69 40.40
C HIS A 370 -12.13 -6.22 39.99
N ALA A 371 -13.17 -5.92 39.20
CA ALA A 371 -13.50 -4.56 38.80
C ALA A 371 -13.84 -3.66 40.01
N CYS A 372 -14.55 -4.17 41.03
CA CYS A 372 -14.87 -3.42 42.23
C CYS A 372 -13.63 -3.13 43.11
N VAL A 373 -12.72 -4.11 43.26
CA VAL A 373 -11.44 -3.91 43.97
C VAL A 373 -10.56 -2.85 43.27
N GLN A 374 -10.54 -2.83 41.94
CA GLN A 374 -9.85 -1.79 41.17
C GLN A 374 -10.57 -0.43 41.21
N ALA A 375 -11.91 -0.42 41.21
CA ALA A 375 -12.71 0.80 41.33
C ALA A 375 -12.44 1.53 42.66
N ALA A 376 -12.37 0.77 43.75
CA ALA A 376 -12.01 1.22 45.11
C ALA A 376 -10.53 1.67 45.28
N GLY A 377 -9.74 1.69 44.20
CA GLY A 377 -8.40 2.31 44.20
C GLY A 377 -7.23 1.37 44.54
N ALA A 378 -7.44 0.05 44.57
CA ALA A 378 -6.34 -0.90 44.79
C ALA A 378 -5.24 -0.75 43.72
N ALA A 379 -3.98 -0.71 44.15
CA ALA A 379 -2.85 -0.54 43.25
C ALA A 379 -2.77 -1.67 42.21
N SER A 380 -2.57 -1.31 40.94
CA SER A 380 -2.59 -2.27 39.83
C SER A 380 -1.42 -3.27 39.84
N ARG A 381 -0.25 -2.88 40.34
CA ARG A 381 0.97 -3.70 40.28
C ARG A 381 0.87 -5.00 41.12
N PRO A 382 0.46 -4.99 42.40
CA PRO A 382 0.30 -6.23 43.19
C PRO A 382 -0.70 -7.24 42.61
N LEU A 383 -1.79 -6.79 41.98
CA LEU A 383 -2.82 -7.68 41.42
C LEU A 383 -2.32 -8.51 40.23
N HIS A 384 -1.37 -7.99 39.43
CA HIS A 384 -0.86 -8.67 38.24
C HIS A 384 0.36 -9.58 38.48
N VAL A 385 0.87 -9.71 39.72
CA VAL A 385 2.09 -10.49 40.04
C VAL A 385 1.95 -11.98 39.68
N GLY A 386 0.73 -12.53 39.59
CA GLY A 386 0.47 -13.91 39.15
C GLY A 386 0.32 -14.11 37.64
N GLY A 387 0.38 -13.04 36.84
CA GLY A 387 0.10 -13.10 35.40
C GLY A 387 -1.36 -13.40 35.03
N ILE A 388 -1.66 -13.35 33.73
CA ILE A 388 -3.03 -13.51 33.19
C ILE A 388 -3.65 -14.85 33.60
N LYS A 389 -2.88 -15.95 33.52
CA LYS A 389 -3.33 -17.31 33.87
C LYS A 389 -3.80 -17.48 35.32
N LYS A 390 -3.31 -16.66 36.26
CA LYS A 390 -3.85 -16.66 37.63
C LYS A 390 -5.21 -15.96 37.70
N LEU A 391 -5.35 -14.82 37.03
CA LEU A 391 -6.61 -14.05 36.99
C LEU A 391 -7.72 -14.83 36.26
N GLU A 392 -7.39 -15.50 35.15
CA GLU A 392 -8.29 -16.43 34.46
C GLU A 392 -8.79 -17.54 35.39
N LYS A 393 -7.88 -18.16 36.16
CA LYS A 393 -8.20 -19.21 37.13
C LYS A 393 -9.03 -18.69 38.32
N ASP A 394 -8.67 -17.54 38.89
CA ASP A 394 -9.35 -16.94 40.04
C ASP A 394 -10.75 -16.40 39.68
N ALA A 395 -11.01 -16.11 38.39
CA ALA A 395 -12.32 -15.74 37.84
C ALA A 395 -13.12 -16.92 37.24
N GLY A 396 -12.50 -18.09 37.04
CA GLY A 396 -13.15 -19.29 36.49
C GLY A 396 -13.42 -19.21 34.98
N VAL A 397 -12.42 -18.79 34.20
CA VAL A 397 -12.45 -18.66 32.73
C VAL A 397 -11.23 -19.38 32.13
N SER A 398 -11.36 -19.95 30.93
CA SER A 398 -10.25 -20.58 30.20
C SER A 398 -10.26 -20.19 28.71
N SER A 399 -9.07 -20.16 28.10
CA SER A 399 -8.87 -19.69 26.72
C SER A 399 -8.73 -20.85 25.73
N ALA A 400 -9.55 -20.83 24.67
CA ALA A 400 -9.46 -21.72 23.52
C ALA A 400 -9.60 -20.92 22.21
N THR A 401 -8.89 -21.32 21.15
CA THR A 401 -8.76 -20.54 19.91
C THR A 401 -9.75 -20.96 18.82
N SER A 402 -10.61 -20.03 18.39
CA SER A 402 -11.24 -20.01 17.06
C SER A 402 -11.61 -18.57 16.66
N ALA A 403 -12.16 -18.37 15.46
CA ALA A 403 -12.10 -17.09 14.73
C ALA A 403 -13.31 -16.15 14.90
N ALA A 404 -13.22 -14.96 14.27
CA ALA A 404 -14.07 -13.77 14.40
C ALA A 404 -13.96 -13.05 15.77
N GLY A 405 -14.19 -11.74 15.87
CA GLY A 405 -14.48 -10.72 14.85
C GLY A 405 -14.44 -9.31 15.45
N ALA A 406 -14.32 -8.27 14.62
CA ALA A 406 -14.44 -6.86 15.06
C ALA A 406 -15.93 -6.43 15.07
N ALA A 407 -16.37 -5.28 15.60
CA ALA A 407 -15.68 -4.03 15.99
C ALA A 407 -16.56 -3.17 16.94
N SER A 408 -16.12 -1.93 17.25
CA SER A 408 -16.94 -0.76 17.71
C SER A 408 -17.54 -0.84 19.13
N GLY A 409 -18.12 0.21 19.73
CA GLY A 409 -18.15 1.66 19.40
C GLY A 409 -17.23 2.54 20.29
N HIS A 410 -17.04 3.86 20.10
CA HIS A 410 -17.92 4.94 19.60
C HIS A 410 -19.09 5.27 20.56
N HIS A 411 -19.45 6.53 20.89
CA HIS A 411 -19.07 7.85 20.34
C HIS A 411 -19.39 9.06 21.28
N HIS A 412 -18.64 10.17 21.16
CA HIS A 412 -19.05 11.57 21.47
C HIS A 412 -19.55 11.86 22.92
N HIS A 413 -20.12 12.99 23.38
CA HIS A 413 -20.66 14.30 22.91
C HIS A 413 -20.40 15.38 24.04
N HIS A 414 -20.55 16.73 23.96
CA HIS A 414 -20.83 17.74 22.92
C HIS A 414 -20.27 19.17 23.27
N HIS A 415 -21.02 20.25 22.98
CA HIS A 415 -20.79 21.71 23.20
C HIS A 415 -21.13 22.16 24.65
N HIS A 416 -20.86 23.39 25.16
CA HIS A 416 -21.41 24.69 24.72
C HIS A 416 -20.59 25.95 25.09
N HIS A 417 -20.49 26.86 24.11
CA HIS A 417 -20.64 28.33 24.14
C HIS A 417 -19.78 29.26 25.04
N SER A 418 -19.54 30.46 24.49
CA SER A 418 -18.81 31.60 25.06
C SER A 418 -19.72 32.51 25.91
N HIS A 419 -19.19 33.07 27.01
CA HIS A 419 -18.94 34.52 27.20
C HIS A 419 -18.59 34.82 28.68
N GLY A 420 -17.72 35.80 28.93
CA GLY A 420 -17.52 36.39 30.26
C GLY A 420 -16.08 36.41 30.77
N HIS A 421 -15.58 37.58 31.13
CA HIS A 421 -14.21 37.84 31.60
C HIS A 421 -13.93 37.21 32.98
N GLY A 422 -12.75 36.59 33.15
CA GLY A 422 -12.22 36.15 34.45
C GLY A 422 -10.81 35.57 34.28
N GLY A 423 -9.80 36.22 34.86
CA GLY A 423 -8.39 35.91 34.56
C GLY A 423 -7.76 34.86 35.47
N HIS A 424 -7.53 33.66 34.93
CA HIS A 424 -6.56 32.69 35.48
C HIS A 424 -5.66 32.16 34.37
N ALA A 425 -4.40 31.85 34.71
CA ALA A 425 -3.40 31.47 33.73
C ALA A 425 -3.70 30.10 33.11
N GLY A 426 -3.96 30.06 31.80
CA GLY A 426 -4.06 28.82 31.05
C GLY A 426 -2.74 28.04 31.05
N PRO A 427 -2.77 26.70 30.97
CA PRO A 427 -1.57 25.89 30.96
C PRO A 427 -0.70 26.23 29.73
N LYS A 428 0.50 26.76 29.97
CA LYS A 428 1.49 26.92 28.91
C LYS A 428 1.87 25.54 28.39
N ALA A 429 1.67 25.30 27.09
CA ALA A 429 2.35 24.22 26.41
C ALA A 429 3.86 24.48 26.47
N HIS A 430 4.62 23.54 27.04
CA HIS A 430 6.08 23.58 27.09
C HIS A 430 6.73 22.95 25.84
N THR A 431 5.95 22.73 24.79
CA THR A 431 6.38 22.31 23.46
C THR A 431 6.23 23.46 22.46
N ASN A 432 7.19 23.57 21.56
CA ASN A 432 7.21 24.55 20.48
C ASN A 432 6.18 24.11 19.40
N PRO A 433 5.47 25.01 18.69
CA PRO A 433 4.61 24.60 17.57
C PRO A 433 5.36 23.86 16.44
N LYS A 434 6.70 23.89 16.43
CA LYS A 434 7.57 23.08 15.56
C LYS A 434 7.68 21.61 15.97
N ASP A 435 7.28 21.25 17.19
CA ASP A 435 7.44 19.91 17.78
C ASP A 435 6.18 19.03 17.60
N LEU A 436 5.18 19.52 16.87
CA LEU A 436 3.94 18.81 16.55
C LEU A 436 4.10 17.99 15.25
N PRO A 437 3.64 16.72 15.19
CA PRO A 437 3.66 15.93 13.96
C PRO A 437 2.88 16.64 12.85
N GLN A 438 3.48 16.80 11.66
CA GLN A 438 2.82 17.48 10.55
C GLN A 438 1.82 16.55 9.84
N SER A 439 2.08 15.24 9.84
CA SER A 439 1.23 14.25 9.18
C SER A 439 -0.20 14.15 9.74
N ASN A 440 -1.16 13.91 8.85
CA ASN A 440 -2.53 13.52 9.20
C ASN A 440 -2.54 12.35 10.19
N ASP A 441 -3.45 12.37 11.16
CA ASP A 441 -3.66 11.22 12.04
C ASP A 441 -4.60 10.20 11.37
N PRO A 442 -4.18 8.95 11.12
CA PRO A 442 -5.06 7.93 10.53
C PRO A 442 -6.25 7.58 11.45
N SER A 443 -6.08 7.66 12.77
CA SER A 443 -7.10 7.29 13.76
C SER A 443 -8.19 8.35 13.95
N ALA A 444 -7.96 9.59 13.54
CA ALA A 444 -8.90 10.70 13.72
C ALA A 444 -10.11 10.67 12.76
N GLY A 445 -10.10 9.76 11.78
CA GLY A 445 -11.17 9.58 10.79
C GLY A 445 -11.21 10.64 9.68
N PRO A 446 -11.96 10.40 8.58
CA PRO A 446 -11.87 11.22 7.36
C PRO A 446 -12.31 12.67 7.53
N THR A 447 -13.18 12.96 8.50
CA THR A 447 -13.71 14.30 8.75
C THR A 447 -12.68 15.24 9.39
N ARG A 448 -11.70 14.71 10.14
CA ARG A 448 -10.71 15.49 10.90
C ARG A 448 -9.36 15.68 10.20
N ARG A 449 -9.18 15.14 8.98
CA ARG A 449 -7.93 15.28 8.22
C ARG A 449 -7.77 16.69 7.62
N TYR A 450 -6.52 17.15 7.49
CA TYR A 450 -6.19 18.39 6.79
C TYR A 450 -6.62 18.33 5.32
N ARG A 451 -7.36 19.35 4.87
CA ARG A 451 -7.86 19.47 3.49
C ARG A 451 -6.85 20.12 2.55
N SER A 452 -5.98 20.97 3.08
CA SER A 452 -4.67 21.30 2.53
C SER A 452 -3.65 20.23 2.94
N SER A 453 -2.56 20.07 2.19
CA SER A 453 -1.42 19.31 2.70
C SER A 453 -0.63 20.18 3.67
N PRO A 454 -0.16 19.65 4.81
CA PRO A 454 0.62 20.40 5.80
C PRO A 454 2.00 20.80 5.27
N TYR A 455 2.56 20.04 4.33
CA TYR A 455 3.84 20.34 3.71
C TYR A 455 3.72 21.45 2.66
N PRO A 456 4.65 22.45 2.66
CA PRO A 456 4.74 23.45 1.60
C PRO A 456 5.07 22.78 0.25
N MET A 457 4.90 23.52 -0.85
CA MET A 457 5.26 23.04 -2.19
C MET A 457 6.58 23.69 -2.60
N LEU A 458 7.69 22.98 -2.43
CA LEU A 458 9.02 23.49 -2.75
C LEU A 458 9.29 23.50 -4.26
N ALA A 459 10.22 24.34 -4.71
CA ALA A 459 10.83 24.20 -6.02
C ALA A 459 11.63 22.89 -6.14
N VAL A 460 12.00 22.50 -7.36
CA VAL A 460 12.81 21.28 -7.56
C VAL A 460 14.25 21.50 -7.06
N ASP A 461 14.81 22.68 -7.28
CA ASP A 461 16.17 23.00 -6.86
C ASP A 461 16.27 23.10 -5.31
N GLU A 462 15.29 23.73 -4.64
CA GLU A 462 15.15 23.69 -3.16
C GLU A 462 15.07 22.25 -2.62
N ALA A 463 14.35 21.36 -3.31
CA ALA A 463 14.25 19.95 -2.93
C ALA A 463 15.58 19.19 -3.15
N LEU A 464 16.34 19.54 -4.19
CA LEU A 464 17.70 19.02 -4.43
C LEU A 464 18.69 19.52 -3.38
N GLU A 465 18.60 20.78 -2.95
CA GLU A 465 19.41 21.36 -1.88
C GLU A 465 19.19 20.65 -0.55
N LEU A 466 17.93 20.41 -0.14
CA LEU A 466 17.62 19.64 1.07
C LEU A 466 18.13 18.18 1.02
N ILE A 467 18.12 17.56 -0.17
CA ILE A 467 18.73 16.23 -0.37
C ILE A 467 20.26 16.31 -0.26
N ALA A 468 20.88 17.32 -0.86
CA ALA A 468 22.32 17.55 -0.78
C ALA A 468 22.78 17.89 0.64
N GLU A 469 21.97 18.56 1.45
CA GLU A 469 22.23 18.81 2.87
C GLU A 469 22.10 17.52 3.69
N HIS A 470 20.91 16.90 3.70
CA HIS A 470 20.58 15.85 4.68
C HIS A 470 20.94 14.41 4.26
N THR A 471 21.37 14.19 3.01
CA THR A 471 21.96 12.88 2.63
C THR A 471 23.29 12.69 3.37
N PRO A 472 23.53 11.54 4.04
CA PRO A 472 24.79 11.26 4.74
C PRO A 472 26.05 11.45 3.88
N SER A 473 27.15 11.81 4.53
CA SER A 473 28.48 11.81 3.91
C SER A 473 28.90 10.39 3.51
N PRO A 474 29.75 10.22 2.48
CA PRO A 474 30.36 8.94 2.13
C PRO A 474 31.03 8.25 3.31
N ILE A 475 30.95 6.93 3.32
CA ILE A 475 31.77 6.05 4.16
C ILE A 475 32.95 5.59 3.30
N ILE A 476 34.15 5.56 3.87
CA ILE A 476 35.35 5.03 3.20
C ILE A 476 35.54 3.58 3.63
N GLU A 477 35.81 2.70 2.69
CA GLU A 477 36.20 1.30 2.92
C GLU A 477 37.39 0.93 2.04
N LYS A 478 38.20 -0.05 2.48
CA LYS A 478 39.23 -0.65 1.63
C LYS A 478 38.59 -1.70 0.72
N ALA A 479 39.00 -1.72 -0.54
CA ALA A 479 38.62 -2.73 -1.52
C ALA A 479 39.86 -3.31 -2.20
N SER A 480 39.83 -4.60 -2.50
CA SER A 480 40.83 -5.28 -3.32
C SER A 480 40.77 -4.76 -4.76
N VAL A 481 41.90 -4.73 -5.45
CA VAL A 481 41.96 -4.48 -6.91
C VAL A 481 41.62 -5.77 -7.66
N ASP A 482 40.33 -6.08 -7.68
CA ASP A 482 39.74 -7.17 -8.46
C ASP A 482 38.56 -6.68 -9.33
N MET A 483 37.99 -7.59 -10.12
CA MET A 483 36.95 -7.28 -11.12
C MET A 483 35.64 -6.72 -10.52
N SER A 484 35.43 -6.79 -9.20
CA SER A 484 34.29 -6.17 -8.50
C SER A 484 34.46 -4.67 -8.22
N LEU A 485 35.70 -4.17 -8.31
CA LEU A 485 36.07 -2.77 -8.04
C LEU A 485 35.45 -1.80 -9.07
N GLY A 486 35.13 -2.27 -10.27
CA GLY A 486 34.51 -1.47 -11.34
C GLY A 486 33.22 -0.76 -10.90
N GLY A 487 33.12 0.53 -11.20
CA GLY A 487 32.03 1.41 -10.77
C GLY A 487 32.19 2.00 -9.37
N SER A 488 33.32 1.78 -8.70
CA SER A 488 33.67 2.44 -7.42
C SER A 488 34.41 3.76 -7.65
N VAL A 489 34.41 4.66 -6.66
CA VAL A 489 35.12 5.95 -6.69
C VAL A 489 36.20 5.98 -5.62
N LEU A 490 37.40 6.45 -5.97
CA LEU A 490 38.54 6.51 -5.07
C LEU A 490 38.36 7.54 -3.95
N ALA A 491 38.68 7.15 -2.72
CA ALA A 491 38.65 8.00 -1.54
C ALA A 491 40.03 8.58 -1.16
N GLU A 492 41.10 8.21 -1.89
CA GLU A 492 42.47 8.68 -1.73
C GLU A 492 43.15 8.85 -3.10
N ASP A 493 44.31 9.51 -3.12
CA ASP A 493 45.18 9.56 -4.30
C ASP A 493 46.03 8.28 -4.33
N VAL A 494 45.97 7.52 -5.42
CA VAL A 494 46.73 6.27 -5.57
C VAL A 494 48.05 6.56 -6.27
N LYS A 495 49.13 5.99 -5.74
CA LYS A 495 50.49 6.12 -6.26
C LYS A 495 50.98 4.82 -6.86
N ALA A 496 51.82 4.93 -7.90
CA ALA A 496 52.52 3.79 -8.47
C ALA A 496 53.48 3.16 -7.44
N THR A 497 53.29 1.87 -7.17
CA THR A 497 54.13 1.07 -6.28
C THR A 497 55.38 0.49 -6.95
N GLU A 498 55.46 0.56 -8.27
CA GLU A 498 56.62 0.22 -9.10
C GLU A 498 56.65 1.11 -10.35
N SER A 499 57.77 1.13 -11.08
CA SER A 499 57.89 1.86 -12.35
C SER A 499 57.44 1.00 -13.53
N VAL A 500 56.79 1.60 -14.53
CA VAL A 500 56.34 0.94 -15.76
C VAL A 500 57.04 1.56 -16.98
N PRO A 501 57.81 0.78 -17.77
CA PRO A 501 58.28 -0.57 -17.45
C PRO A 501 59.29 -0.59 -16.29
N ALA A 502 59.39 -1.72 -15.60
CA ALA A 502 60.31 -1.90 -14.45
C ALA A 502 61.78 -2.13 -14.87
N PHE A 503 62.03 -2.34 -16.16
CA PHE A 503 63.35 -2.54 -16.77
C PHE A 503 63.40 -1.87 -18.15
N ARG A 504 64.60 -1.62 -18.68
CA ARG A 504 64.78 -1.08 -20.04
C ARG A 504 64.30 -2.11 -21.06
N ALA A 505 63.29 -1.79 -21.85
CA ALA A 505 62.58 -2.75 -22.71
C ALA A 505 62.60 -2.34 -24.18
N SER A 506 62.62 -3.31 -25.10
CA SER A 506 62.54 -3.00 -26.54
C SER A 506 61.17 -2.47 -26.96
N ILE A 507 61.15 -1.49 -27.85
CA ILE A 507 59.94 -0.99 -28.55
C ILE A 507 59.60 -1.85 -29.78
N VAL A 508 60.59 -2.57 -30.34
CA VAL A 508 60.49 -3.30 -31.62
C VAL A 508 61.03 -4.73 -31.52
N ASP A 509 60.70 -5.56 -32.50
CA ASP A 509 61.39 -6.82 -32.75
C ASP A 509 62.64 -6.57 -33.61
N GLY A 510 63.77 -7.19 -33.27
CA GLY A 510 65.04 -6.98 -33.98
C GLY A 510 66.26 -7.30 -33.13
N TYR A 511 67.22 -6.37 -33.08
CA TYR A 511 68.54 -6.61 -32.52
C TYR A 511 68.99 -5.48 -31.58
N ALA A 512 69.16 -5.82 -30.30
CA ALA A 512 69.77 -4.94 -29.32
C ALA A 512 71.27 -4.82 -29.59
N ILE A 513 71.77 -3.58 -29.57
CA ILE A 513 73.15 -3.22 -29.85
C ILE A 513 73.78 -2.51 -28.66
N ARG A 514 75.11 -2.49 -28.63
CA ARG A 514 75.94 -1.64 -27.77
C ARG A 514 76.67 -0.64 -28.64
N THR A 515 76.32 0.64 -28.53
CA THR A 515 76.95 1.72 -29.29
C THR A 515 78.45 1.80 -28.94
N PRO A 516 79.35 1.78 -29.95
CA PRO A 516 80.79 1.87 -29.73
C PRO A 516 81.22 3.14 -28.99
N SER A 517 82.38 3.07 -28.34
CA SER A 517 83.00 4.22 -27.65
C SER A 517 83.31 5.42 -28.57
N SER A 518 83.28 5.21 -29.90
CA SER A 518 83.43 6.23 -30.95
C SER A 518 82.15 7.01 -31.26
N GLY A 519 80.99 6.63 -30.71
CA GLY A 519 79.72 7.34 -30.87
C GLY A 519 78.99 7.12 -32.19
N LYS A 520 79.44 6.17 -33.04
CA LYS A 520 78.71 5.71 -34.22
C LYS A 520 78.72 4.18 -34.30
N PHE A 521 77.54 3.59 -34.50
CA PHE A 521 77.42 2.21 -35.00
C PHE A 521 77.72 2.18 -36.51
N ALA A 522 78.05 1.02 -37.07
CA ALA A 522 78.39 0.85 -38.48
C ALA A 522 77.53 -0.22 -39.15
N LYS A 523 77.34 -0.10 -40.47
CA LYS A 523 76.75 -1.17 -41.28
C LYS A 523 77.74 -2.33 -41.41
N GLY A 524 77.24 -3.56 -41.45
CA GLY A 524 78.06 -4.75 -41.62
C GLY A 524 77.48 -5.98 -40.94
N VAL A 525 78.21 -7.09 -41.04
CA VAL A 525 77.81 -8.39 -40.48
C VAL A 525 78.31 -8.52 -39.03
N TYR A 526 77.39 -8.83 -38.11
CA TYR A 526 77.66 -8.98 -36.68
C TYR A 526 77.22 -10.36 -36.17
N PRO A 527 77.97 -10.98 -35.22
CA PRO A 527 77.59 -12.25 -34.63
C PRO A 527 76.46 -12.08 -33.61
N VAL A 528 75.43 -12.93 -33.71
CA VAL A 528 74.35 -13.03 -32.72
C VAL A 528 74.89 -13.80 -31.51
N ALA A 529 75.20 -13.07 -30.44
CA ALA A 529 75.82 -13.63 -29.25
C ALA A 529 74.80 -14.10 -28.19
N LEU A 530 73.60 -13.51 -28.20
CA LEU A 530 72.57 -13.68 -27.20
C LEU A 530 71.17 -13.62 -27.84
N VAL A 531 70.19 -14.23 -27.18
CA VAL A 531 68.77 -14.07 -27.50
C VAL A 531 68.04 -13.64 -26.23
N SER A 532 67.41 -12.47 -26.25
CA SER A 532 66.55 -11.95 -25.19
C SER A 532 65.09 -12.10 -25.60
N HIS A 533 64.41 -13.09 -24.99
CA HIS A 533 62.97 -13.26 -25.11
C HIS A 533 62.24 -12.48 -24.01
N ALA A 534 60.95 -12.18 -24.21
CA ALA A 534 60.08 -11.63 -23.18
C ALA A 534 59.71 -12.69 -22.10
N GLN A 535 60.71 -13.13 -21.34
CA GLN A 535 60.60 -14.08 -20.23
C GLN A 535 61.44 -13.58 -19.04
N ALA A 536 61.05 -13.94 -17.82
CA ALA A 536 61.79 -13.56 -16.62
C ALA A 536 63.05 -14.43 -16.43
N GLY A 537 64.22 -13.80 -16.32
CA GLY A 537 65.50 -14.48 -16.10
C GLY A 537 66.68 -13.51 -16.05
N GLU A 538 67.87 -14.02 -15.72
CA GLU A 538 69.12 -13.24 -15.78
C GLU A 538 69.62 -13.18 -17.24
N VAL A 539 69.97 -11.97 -17.70
CA VAL A 539 70.47 -11.73 -19.06
C VAL A 539 71.97 -11.41 -19.02
N GLN A 540 72.77 -12.07 -19.86
CA GLN A 540 74.22 -11.83 -19.93
C GLN A 540 74.55 -10.45 -20.52
N GLU A 541 75.70 -9.88 -20.14
CA GLU A 541 76.17 -8.59 -20.69
C GLU A 541 76.52 -8.70 -22.18
N LEU A 542 75.97 -7.80 -22.99
CA LEU A 542 76.30 -7.65 -24.40
C LEU A 542 77.62 -6.87 -24.56
N LYS A 543 78.58 -7.45 -25.30
CA LYS A 543 79.89 -6.85 -25.54
C LYS A 543 79.90 -6.03 -26.84
N GLU A 544 80.81 -5.06 -26.91
CA GLU A 544 81.02 -4.26 -28.11
C GLU A 544 81.43 -5.15 -29.29
N GLY A 545 80.81 -4.96 -30.46
CA GLY A 545 80.98 -5.84 -31.63
C GLY A 545 80.12 -7.11 -31.63
N GLN A 546 79.22 -7.29 -30.67
CA GLN A 546 78.20 -8.34 -30.66
C GLN A 546 76.79 -7.73 -30.72
N ILE A 547 75.82 -8.50 -31.20
CA ILE A 547 74.39 -8.16 -31.16
C ILE A 547 73.59 -9.23 -30.43
N ALA A 548 72.43 -8.84 -29.88
CA ALA A 548 71.49 -9.75 -29.24
C ALA A 548 70.13 -9.69 -29.95
N ARG A 549 69.60 -10.83 -30.41
CA ARG A 549 68.23 -10.89 -30.93
C ARG A 549 67.25 -10.57 -29.79
N ILE A 550 66.35 -9.62 -29.99
CA ILE A 550 65.43 -9.12 -28.97
C ILE A 550 64.01 -9.01 -29.54
N THR A 551 63.01 -9.42 -28.75
CA THR A 551 61.60 -9.23 -29.10
C THR A 551 61.01 -7.99 -28.43
N THR A 552 59.95 -7.43 -29.00
CA THR A 552 59.17 -6.33 -28.44
C THR A 552 58.83 -6.61 -26.96
N GLY A 553 59.10 -5.64 -26.08
CA GLY A 553 58.87 -5.75 -24.64
C GLY A 553 59.86 -6.64 -23.85
N ALA A 554 60.80 -7.33 -24.50
CA ALA A 554 61.86 -8.07 -23.80
C ALA A 554 62.87 -7.12 -23.13
N PRO A 555 63.54 -7.55 -22.04
CA PRO A 555 64.57 -6.76 -21.37
C PRO A 555 65.80 -6.58 -22.26
N LEU A 556 66.34 -5.35 -22.29
CA LEU A 556 67.64 -5.10 -22.89
C LEU A 556 68.75 -5.82 -22.09
N PRO A 557 69.67 -6.55 -22.76
CA PRO A 557 70.87 -7.07 -22.12
C PRO A 557 71.69 -5.97 -21.44
N PRO A 558 72.33 -6.23 -20.28
CA PRO A 558 73.28 -5.30 -19.70
C PRO A 558 74.35 -4.87 -20.72
N GLY A 559 74.65 -3.57 -20.77
CA GLY A 559 75.58 -3.00 -21.75
C GLY A 559 74.97 -2.68 -23.13
N ALA A 560 73.77 -3.16 -23.47
CA ALA A 560 73.04 -2.71 -24.65
C ALA A 560 72.38 -1.34 -24.40
N ASP A 561 72.35 -0.45 -25.40
CA ASP A 561 71.83 0.91 -25.25
C ASP A 561 70.82 1.35 -26.31
N ALA A 562 70.71 0.65 -27.46
CA ALA A 562 69.71 0.88 -28.50
C ALA A 562 69.23 -0.43 -29.15
N VAL A 563 68.15 -0.38 -29.93
CA VAL A 563 67.64 -1.53 -30.70
C VAL A 563 67.43 -1.16 -32.17
N ILE A 564 67.95 -1.99 -33.08
CA ILE A 564 67.72 -1.89 -34.52
C ILE A 564 66.53 -2.81 -34.86
N MET A 565 65.53 -2.29 -35.58
CA MET A 565 64.36 -3.06 -36.00
C MET A 565 64.71 -4.11 -37.06
N VAL A 566 64.00 -5.24 -37.08
CA VAL A 566 64.31 -6.37 -37.97
C VAL A 566 64.31 -6.00 -39.46
N GLU A 567 63.49 -5.01 -39.86
CA GLU A 567 63.42 -4.49 -41.23
C GLU A 567 64.72 -3.81 -41.70
N ASP A 568 65.54 -3.30 -40.78
CA ASP A 568 66.88 -2.73 -41.04
C ASP A 568 68.00 -3.80 -41.01
N THR A 569 67.64 -5.09 -41.14
CA THR A 569 68.59 -6.21 -41.07
C THR A 569 68.39 -7.26 -42.16
N ALA A 570 69.44 -8.04 -42.45
CA ALA A 570 69.39 -9.20 -43.34
C ALA A 570 70.16 -10.39 -42.74
N LEU A 571 69.68 -11.61 -42.97
CA LEU A 571 70.33 -12.83 -42.50
C LEU A 571 71.63 -13.09 -43.27
N ALA A 572 72.78 -13.06 -42.57
CA ALA A 572 74.09 -13.28 -43.19
C ALA A 572 74.56 -14.75 -43.08
N SER A 573 74.36 -15.40 -41.93
CA SER A 573 74.60 -16.84 -41.78
C SER A 573 73.75 -17.50 -40.68
N GLN A 574 73.50 -18.80 -40.83
CA GLN A 574 72.73 -19.63 -39.89
C GLN A 574 73.64 -20.53 -39.05
N THR A 575 73.08 -21.10 -37.98
CA THR A 575 73.68 -22.22 -37.24
C THR A 575 73.79 -23.49 -38.10
N GLU A 576 74.68 -24.41 -37.72
CA GLU A 576 74.92 -25.66 -38.48
C GLU A 576 73.69 -26.58 -38.55
N ASP A 577 72.71 -26.41 -37.66
CA ASP A 577 71.43 -27.13 -37.67
C ASP A 577 70.30 -26.36 -38.40
N GLY A 578 70.58 -25.18 -38.95
CA GLY A 578 69.67 -24.38 -39.77
C GLY A 578 68.49 -23.75 -39.04
N LYS A 579 68.50 -23.69 -37.70
CA LYS A 579 67.35 -23.22 -36.90
C LYS A 579 67.45 -21.78 -36.40
N GLU A 580 68.66 -21.28 -36.20
CA GLU A 580 68.91 -19.98 -35.56
C GLU A 580 69.84 -19.14 -36.45
N GLU A 581 69.73 -17.82 -36.35
CA GLU A 581 70.69 -16.92 -36.99
C GLU A 581 71.98 -16.84 -36.17
N LYS A 582 73.11 -17.00 -36.87
CA LYS A 582 74.46 -16.99 -36.31
C LYS A 582 75.10 -15.61 -36.53
N GLU A 583 74.92 -15.05 -37.71
CA GLU A 583 75.42 -13.73 -38.11
C GLU A 583 74.33 -12.99 -38.90
N VAL A 584 74.18 -11.70 -38.62
CA VAL A 584 73.16 -10.82 -39.23
C VAL A 584 73.84 -9.55 -39.75
N GLU A 585 73.49 -9.15 -40.96
CA GLU A 585 73.90 -7.90 -41.58
C GLU A 585 72.99 -6.76 -41.09
N ILE A 586 73.58 -5.71 -40.53
CA ILE A 586 72.92 -4.47 -40.14
C ILE A 586 72.98 -3.48 -41.31
N LEU A 587 71.82 -3.03 -41.78
CA LEU A 587 71.66 -2.21 -42.97
C LEU A 587 71.61 -0.70 -42.70
N THR A 588 71.66 -0.27 -41.42
CA THR A 588 71.58 1.14 -40.99
C THR A 588 72.79 1.58 -40.15
N ASP A 589 73.19 2.86 -40.28
CA ASP A 589 74.24 3.54 -39.48
C ASP A 589 73.76 4.89 -38.92
N GLU A 590 72.44 5.12 -38.92
CA GLU A 590 71.79 6.32 -38.37
C GLU A 590 71.27 6.14 -36.94
N ILE A 591 71.27 4.89 -36.44
CA ILE A 591 70.83 4.48 -35.09
C ILE A 591 71.57 5.24 -33.97
N ARG A 592 70.83 5.63 -32.94
CA ARG A 592 71.33 6.44 -31.81
C ARG A 592 71.19 5.70 -30.49
N SER A 593 72.05 6.04 -29.53
CA SER A 593 71.91 5.59 -28.14
C SER A 593 70.54 5.98 -27.57
N GLY A 594 69.83 5.02 -26.95
CA GLY A 594 68.46 5.17 -26.46
C GLY A 594 67.36 4.95 -27.52
N GLU A 595 67.70 4.73 -28.79
CA GLU A 595 66.69 4.57 -29.85
C GLU A 595 66.02 3.19 -29.80
N ASN A 596 64.70 3.18 -30.02
CA ASN A 596 63.81 2.02 -29.85
C ASN A 596 63.82 1.36 -28.45
N VAL A 597 64.17 2.12 -27.40
CA VAL A 597 64.15 1.66 -25.99
C VAL A 597 63.08 2.42 -25.19
N ARG A 598 62.27 1.69 -24.41
CA ARG A 598 61.51 2.25 -23.28
C ARG A 598 62.39 2.18 -22.04
N GLU A 599 62.75 3.35 -21.53
CA GLU A 599 63.52 3.49 -20.28
C GLU A 599 62.67 3.14 -19.05
N VAL A 600 63.34 2.87 -17.91
CA VAL A 600 62.66 2.51 -16.66
C VAL A 600 61.73 3.65 -16.23
N GLY A 601 60.44 3.35 -16.07
CA GLY A 601 59.42 4.34 -15.76
C GLY A 601 59.19 5.38 -16.86
N SER A 602 59.32 5.01 -18.15
CA SER A 602 58.95 5.86 -19.27
C SER A 602 57.46 6.18 -19.31
N ASP A 603 56.61 5.27 -18.84
CA ASP A 603 55.16 5.35 -18.93
C ASP A 603 54.55 5.81 -17.59
N VAL A 604 55.07 5.26 -16.47
CA VAL A 604 54.71 5.61 -15.09
C VAL A 604 55.95 5.44 -14.19
N LYS A 605 56.26 6.40 -13.31
CA LYS A 605 57.37 6.25 -12.35
C LYS A 605 56.86 5.86 -10.97
N GLU A 606 57.66 5.10 -10.24
CA GLU A 606 57.41 4.79 -8.84
C GLU A 606 57.17 6.09 -8.04
N GLY A 607 56.06 6.13 -7.29
CA GLY A 607 55.64 7.29 -6.51
C GLY A 607 54.80 8.35 -7.24
N ASP A 608 54.66 8.28 -8.57
CA ASP A 608 53.74 9.15 -9.33
C ASP A 608 52.28 8.89 -8.90
N ILE A 609 51.46 9.95 -8.86
CA ILE A 609 50.01 9.82 -8.61
C ILE A 609 49.35 9.41 -9.92
N ILE A 610 48.98 8.13 -10.02
CA ILE A 610 48.37 7.52 -11.20
C ILE A 610 46.85 7.74 -11.29
N MET A 611 46.19 7.87 -10.14
CA MET A 611 44.75 8.10 -10.01
C MET A 611 44.50 9.01 -8.80
N LYS A 612 43.53 9.91 -8.89
CA LYS A 612 43.23 10.88 -7.82
C LYS A 612 41.96 10.54 -7.06
N LYS A 613 41.90 11.06 -5.83
CA LYS A 613 40.70 11.06 -5.00
C LYS A 613 39.52 11.69 -5.75
N GLY A 614 38.40 10.97 -5.80
CA GLY A 614 37.19 11.36 -6.51
C GLY A 614 37.12 10.89 -7.97
N GLU A 615 38.17 10.28 -8.51
CA GLU A 615 38.12 9.64 -9.83
C GLU A 615 37.43 8.27 -9.72
N GLY A 616 36.58 7.96 -10.71
CA GLY A 616 35.78 6.74 -10.76
C GLY A 616 36.43 5.67 -11.63
N ILE A 617 36.54 4.45 -11.12
CA ILE A 617 37.13 3.30 -11.82
C ILE A 617 36.08 2.78 -12.80
N THR A 618 36.25 3.03 -14.10
CA THR A 618 35.19 2.80 -15.09
C THR A 618 35.18 1.37 -15.62
N VAL A 619 34.02 0.95 -16.12
CA VAL A 619 33.88 -0.32 -16.87
C VAL A 619 34.43 -0.25 -18.30
N VAL A 620 35.11 0.85 -18.68
CA VAL A 620 35.94 0.92 -19.89
C VAL A 620 37.30 0.24 -19.66
N GLY A 621 37.72 0.13 -18.40
CA GLY A 621 38.87 -0.70 -17.96
C GLY A 621 40.22 0.02 -17.94
N GLY A 622 40.30 1.28 -18.40
CA GLY A 622 41.56 2.04 -18.40
C GLY A 622 42.11 2.28 -17.00
N GLU A 623 41.26 2.71 -16.06
CA GLU A 623 41.66 3.00 -14.67
C GLU A 623 42.05 1.71 -13.92
N PHE A 624 41.33 0.62 -14.17
CA PHE A 624 41.64 -0.69 -13.59
C PHE A 624 42.95 -1.27 -14.16
N GLY A 625 43.16 -1.15 -15.47
CA GLY A 625 44.41 -1.56 -16.12
C GLY A 625 45.63 -0.80 -15.59
N LEU A 626 45.48 0.50 -15.33
CA LEU A 626 46.54 1.31 -14.73
C LEU A 626 46.89 0.85 -13.30
N LEU A 627 45.88 0.66 -12.43
CA LEU A 627 46.08 0.12 -11.08
C LEU A 627 46.77 -1.26 -11.08
N ALA A 628 46.35 -2.15 -11.98
CA ALA A 628 46.94 -3.48 -12.13
C ALA A 628 48.37 -3.42 -12.70
N SER A 629 48.69 -2.46 -13.58
CA SER A 629 50.00 -2.36 -14.23
C SER A 629 51.15 -1.94 -13.30
N VAL A 630 50.83 -1.38 -12.12
CA VAL A 630 51.79 -0.98 -11.07
C VAL A 630 51.72 -1.88 -9.83
N GLY A 631 51.04 -3.04 -9.92
CA GLY A 631 50.94 -4.00 -8.83
C GLY A 631 50.10 -3.55 -7.62
N THR A 632 49.23 -2.54 -7.75
CA THR A 632 48.36 -2.10 -6.64
C THR A 632 47.33 -3.18 -6.29
N THR A 633 47.32 -3.65 -5.04
CA THR A 633 46.47 -4.77 -4.57
C THR A 633 45.25 -4.34 -3.75
N GLU A 634 45.31 -3.19 -3.08
CA GLU A 634 44.19 -2.58 -2.34
C GLU A 634 44.12 -1.08 -2.62
N VAL A 635 42.90 -0.51 -2.62
CA VAL A 635 42.65 0.93 -2.66
C VAL A 635 41.51 1.31 -1.70
N SER A 636 41.57 2.51 -1.13
CA SER A 636 40.44 3.07 -0.37
C SER A 636 39.42 3.68 -1.32
N VAL A 637 38.16 3.23 -1.22
CA VAL A 637 37.04 3.69 -2.05
C VAL A 637 35.89 4.22 -1.20
N TYR A 638 35.02 5.00 -1.84
CA TYR A 638 33.74 5.37 -1.26
C TYR A 638 32.76 4.20 -1.38
N LYS A 639 32.23 3.76 -0.22
CA LYS A 639 31.28 2.68 -0.13
C LYS A 639 30.02 2.97 -0.95
N ARG A 640 29.64 2.01 -1.81
CA ARG A 640 28.35 2.05 -2.52
C ARG A 640 27.21 1.74 -1.52
N PRO A 641 26.19 2.63 -1.36
CA PRO A 641 25.07 2.38 -0.46
C PRO A 641 24.17 1.25 -0.97
N VAL A 642 23.71 0.39 -0.06
CA VAL A 642 22.72 -0.66 -0.37
C VAL A 642 21.32 -0.04 -0.39
N VAL A 643 20.54 -0.31 -1.44
CA VAL A 643 19.24 0.33 -1.67
C VAL A 643 18.10 -0.68 -1.59
N GLY A 644 17.19 -0.52 -0.63
CA GLY A 644 15.98 -1.35 -0.51
C GLY A 644 14.78 -0.74 -1.18
N VAL A 645 13.99 -1.52 -1.94
CA VAL A 645 12.84 -1.03 -2.70
C VAL A 645 11.56 -1.81 -2.37
N LEU A 646 10.52 -1.09 -1.92
CA LEU A 646 9.17 -1.65 -1.67
C LEU A 646 8.07 -0.88 -2.43
N SER A 647 6.96 -1.55 -2.69
CA SER A 647 5.68 -0.92 -3.09
C SER A 647 4.65 -1.02 -1.95
N THR A 648 3.78 -0.03 -1.79
CA THR A 648 2.61 -0.10 -0.88
C THR A 648 1.30 0.09 -1.65
N GLY A 649 0.23 -0.49 -1.12
CA GLY A 649 -1.12 -0.42 -1.67
C GLY A 649 -1.82 -1.77 -1.61
N ASP A 650 -3.01 -1.83 -1.03
CA ASP A 650 -3.83 -3.06 -1.00
C ASP A 650 -4.38 -3.43 -2.42
N GLU A 651 -4.28 -2.52 -3.40
CA GLU A 651 -4.53 -2.80 -4.83
C GLU A 651 -3.37 -3.51 -5.55
N ILE A 652 -2.16 -3.49 -4.97
CA ILE A 652 -0.92 -3.87 -5.64
C ILE A 652 -0.70 -5.39 -5.57
N ILE A 653 -0.65 -6.03 -6.74
CA ILE A 653 -0.31 -7.46 -6.86
C ILE A 653 1.07 -7.66 -7.49
N GLN A 654 1.69 -8.80 -7.22
CA GLN A 654 2.93 -9.20 -7.90
C GLN A 654 2.76 -9.23 -9.43
N HIS A 655 3.73 -8.67 -10.14
CA HIS A 655 3.67 -8.46 -11.59
C HIS A 655 3.56 -9.76 -12.42
N ASP A 656 4.24 -10.79 -11.95
CA ASP A 656 4.32 -12.16 -12.46
C ASP A 656 3.18 -13.07 -11.98
N ARG A 657 2.27 -12.57 -11.11
CA ARG A 657 1.16 -13.39 -10.60
C ARG A 657 0.33 -13.94 -11.78
N PRO A 658 0.14 -15.27 -11.86
CA PRO A 658 -0.61 -15.88 -12.96
C PRO A 658 -2.09 -15.49 -12.94
N GLY A 659 -2.72 -15.58 -14.11
CA GLY A 659 -4.14 -15.31 -14.31
C GLY A 659 -4.51 -13.83 -14.51
N PRO A 660 -5.82 -13.54 -14.64
CA PRO A 660 -6.34 -12.19 -14.84
C PRO A 660 -6.20 -11.32 -13.58
N LEU A 661 -6.45 -10.03 -13.75
CA LEU A 661 -6.74 -9.11 -12.65
C LEU A 661 -8.19 -9.28 -12.19
N ARG A 662 -8.42 -9.22 -10.88
CA ARG A 662 -9.74 -9.00 -10.29
C ARG A 662 -10.08 -7.51 -10.32
N LEU A 663 -11.34 -7.16 -10.13
CA LEU A 663 -11.76 -5.77 -10.04
C LEU A 663 -11.02 -5.07 -8.88
N GLY A 664 -10.34 -3.96 -9.20
CA GLY A 664 -9.55 -3.18 -8.24
C GLY A 664 -8.07 -3.56 -8.15
N GLU A 665 -7.62 -4.71 -8.69
CA GLU A 665 -6.20 -5.09 -8.66
C GLU A 665 -5.38 -4.43 -9.79
N VAL A 666 -4.12 -4.09 -9.50
CA VAL A 666 -3.12 -3.65 -10.48
C VAL A 666 -1.76 -4.31 -10.23
N ARG A 667 -1.02 -4.62 -11.30
CA ARG A 667 0.33 -5.21 -11.21
C ARG A 667 1.37 -4.17 -10.77
N ASP A 668 2.23 -4.56 -9.84
CA ASP A 668 3.36 -3.75 -9.36
C ASP A 668 4.40 -3.52 -10.46
N THR A 669 4.27 -2.42 -11.20
CA THR A 669 5.28 -2.01 -12.18
C THR A 669 6.46 -1.29 -11.53
N ASN A 670 6.29 -0.72 -10.33
CA ASN A 670 7.16 0.33 -9.85
C ASN A 670 8.40 -0.22 -9.16
N ARG A 671 8.23 -1.14 -8.21
CA ARG A 671 9.37 -1.77 -7.53
C ARG A 671 10.27 -2.54 -8.50
N PRO A 672 9.78 -3.36 -9.46
CA PRO A 672 10.64 -3.94 -10.49
C PRO A 672 11.39 -2.90 -11.33
N THR A 673 10.74 -1.81 -11.74
CA THR A 673 11.39 -0.73 -12.53
C THR A 673 12.42 0.06 -11.71
N LEU A 674 12.17 0.28 -10.42
CA LEU A 674 13.09 0.96 -9.52
C LEU A 674 14.29 0.07 -9.17
N LEU A 675 14.09 -1.23 -8.94
CA LEU A 675 15.17 -2.21 -8.75
C LEU A 675 16.08 -2.29 -9.98
N THR A 676 15.54 -2.26 -11.20
CA THR A 676 16.37 -2.21 -12.42
C THR A 676 17.07 -0.86 -12.60
N ALA A 677 16.42 0.26 -12.25
CA ALA A 677 17.03 1.59 -12.32
C ALA A 677 18.17 1.81 -11.29
N VAL A 678 18.07 1.22 -10.09
CA VAL A 678 19.18 1.20 -9.12
C VAL A 678 20.35 0.40 -9.68
N ARG A 679 20.09 -0.83 -10.17
CA ARG A 679 21.14 -1.71 -10.73
C ARG A 679 21.80 -1.15 -11.99
N SER A 680 21.07 -0.44 -12.85
CA SER A 680 21.63 0.20 -14.05
C SER A 680 22.55 1.39 -13.75
N ASN A 681 22.60 1.84 -12.49
CA ASN A 681 23.52 2.86 -11.99
C ASN A 681 24.59 2.24 -11.05
N ASN A 682 24.84 0.93 -11.14
CA ASN A 682 25.88 0.18 -10.41
C ASN A 682 25.72 0.11 -8.87
N PHE A 683 24.52 0.38 -8.34
CA PHE A 683 24.19 0.24 -6.92
C PHE A 683 23.53 -1.12 -6.62
N GLU A 684 23.73 -1.63 -5.40
CA GLU A 684 23.03 -2.85 -4.94
C GLU A 684 21.55 -2.56 -4.68
N ALA A 685 20.66 -3.40 -5.21
CA ALA A 685 19.21 -3.23 -5.09
C ALA A 685 18.55 -4.46 -4.45
N VAL A 686 18.07 -4.29 -3.22
CA VAL A 686 17.38 -5.29 -2.39
C VAL A 686 15.88 -5.17 -2.59
N ASP A 687 15.23 -6.26 -3.00
CA ASP A 687 13.78 -6.34 -3.09
C ASP A 687 13.17 -6.50 -1.69
N LEU A 688 12.32 -5.55 -1.29
CA LEU A 688 11.60 -5.55 -0.02
C LEU A 688 10.11 -5.91 -0.18
N GLY A 689 9.67 -6.25 -1.40
CA GLY A 689 8.34 -6.77 -1.68
C GLY A 689 7.21 -5.71 -1.74
N VAL A 690 5.98 -6.21 -1.63
CA VAL A 690 4.75 -5.41 -1.60
C VAL A 690 4.20 -5.44 -0.17
N VAL A 691 3.83 -4.27 0.35
CA VAL A 691 3.35 -4.08 1.73
C VAL A 691 1.89 -3.63 1.71
N SER A 692 1.03 -4.31 2.46
CA SER A 692 -0.37 -3.90 2.65
C SER A 692 -0.47 -2.59 3.42
N ASP A 693 -1.45 -1.76 3.09
CA ASP A 693 -1.70 -0.45 3.72
C ASP A 693 -2.41 -0.60 5.09
N LYS A 694 -1.81 -1.39 5.98
CA LYS A 694 -2.30 -1.72 7.31
C LYS A 694 -1.33 -1.17 8.38
N PRO A 695 -1.84 -0.48 9.42
CA PRO A 695 -1.01 -0.05 10.55
C PRO A 695 -0.25 -1.24 11.17
N GLY A 696 1.01 -1.02 11.54
CA GLY A 696 1.91 -2.07 12.02
C GLY A 696 2.75 -2.73 10.91
N ALA A 697 2.12 -3.30 9.88
CA ALA A 697 2.82 -4.04 8.82
C ALA A 697 3.87 -3.19 8.07
N LEU A 698 3.53 -1.94 7.78
CA LEU A 698 4.45 -0.97 7.17
C LEU A 698 5.59 -0.56 8.11
N GLU A 699 5.32 -0.44 9.41
CA GLU A 699 6.35 -0.12 10.41
C GLU A 699 7.35 -1.27 10.57
N GLU A 700 6.87 -2.50 10.73
CA GLU A 700 7.70 -3.69 10.86
C GLU A 700 8.60 -3.89 9.64
N THR A 701 8.02 -3.75 8.43
CA THR A 701 8.79 -3.83 7.18
C THR A 701 9.88 -2.76 7.10
N LEU A 702 9.57 -1.51 7.45
CA LEU A 702 10.54 -0.41 7.44
C LEU A 702 11.64 -0.59 8.51
N ARG A 703 11.31 -1.07 9.71
CA ARG A 703 12.32 -1.41 10.74
C ARG A 703 13.23 -2.54 10.27
N SER A 704 12.66 -3.58 9.65
CA SER A 704 13.39 -4.71 9.06
C SER A 704 14.28 -4.29 7.87
N ALA A 705 13.87 -3.27 7.11
CA ALA A 705 14.66 -2.70 6.02
C ALA A 705 15.84 -1.85 6.53
N LEU A 706 15.62 -0.97 7.51
CA LEU A 706 16.66 -0.10 8.08
C LEU A 706 17.87 -0.87 8.67
N ALA A 707 17.65 -2.10 9.10
CA ALA A 707 18.68 -3.01 9.57
C ALA A 707 19.53 -3.65 8.46
N ARG A 708 19.08 -3.59 7.19
CA ARG A 708 19.67 -4.31 6.04
C ARG A 708 20.13 -3.41 4.89
N VAL A 709 19.55 -2.21 4.73
CA VAL A 709 19.85 -1.29 3.62
C VAL A 709 20.17 0.11 4.14
N ASP A 710 20.88 0.91 3.36
CA ASP A 710 21.32 2.27 3.71
C ASP A 710 20.37 3.35 3.19
N VAL A 711 19.73 3.10 2.05
CA VAL A 711 18.67 3.93 1.46
C VAL A 711 17.41 3.09 1.27
N ILE A 712 16.25 3.62 1.66
CA ILE A 712 14.95 3.00 1.39
C ILE A 712 14.22 3.81 0.31
N ILE A 713 13.70 3.11 -0.70
CA ILE A 713 12.76 3.66 -1.69
C ILE A 713 11.40 2.98 -1.48
N THR A 714 10.34 3.78 -1.33
CA THR A 714 8.96 3.30 -1.37
C THR A 714 8.23 3.82 -2.62
N SER A 715 7.20 3.10 -3.06
CA SER A 715 6.30 3.53 -4.14
C SER A 715 4.85 3.24 -3.75
N GLY A 716 4.02 4.28 -3.65
CA GLY A 716 2.66 4.17 -3.11
C GLY A 716 2.50 5.03 -1.86
N GLY A 717 1.32 5.05 -1.23
CA GLY A 717 1.13 5.57 0.14
C GLY A 717 1.58 7.02 0.46
N VAL A 718 1.71 7.93 -0.54
CA VAL A 718 2.30 9.29 -0.36
C VAL A 718 1.41 10.48 -0.77
N SER A 719 0.12 10.26 -1.05
CA SER A 719 -0.78 11.33 -1.56
C SER A 719 -1.42 12.19 -0.43
N MET A 720 -2.76 12.13 -0.33
CA MET A 720 -3.63 12.72 0.70
C MET A 720 -4.76 11.73 1.06
N GLY A 721 -4.52 10.43 0.85
CA GLY A 721 -5.55 9.39 0.91
C GLY A 721 -5.84 8.89 2.33
N GLU A 722 -6.90 8.08 2.45
CA GLU A 722 -7.24 7.32 3.67
C GLU A 722 -6.05 6.50 4.22
N LEU A 723 -5.26 5.96 3.28
CA LEU A 723 -4.21 4.97 3.46
C LEU A 723 -2.78 5.53 3.30
N ASP A 724 -2.61 6.87 3.35
CA ASP A 724 -1.28 7.50 3.45
C ASP A 724 -0.72 7.31 4.87
N LEU A 725 -0.35 6.07 5.18
CA LEU A 725 0.22 5.68 6.46
C LEU A 725 1.71 6.01 6.55
N LEU A 726 2.38 6.21 5.40
CA LEU A 726 3.84 6.28 5.34
C LEU A 726 4.41 7.52 6.03
N LYS A 727 3.84 8.72 5.78
CA LYS A 727 4.31 9.94 6.48
C LYS A 727 4.07 9.86 8.00
N PRO A 728 2.89 9.42 8.48
CA PRO A 728 2.67 9.09 9.90
C PRO A 728 3.67 8.07 10.47
N THR A 729 3.97 6.98 9.76
CA THR A 729 4.93 5.96 10.23
C THR A 729 6.36 6.51 10.31
N ILE A 730 6.80 7.33 9.34
CA ILE A 730 8.13 7.97 9.37
C ILE A 730 8.25 8.90 10.58
N GLU A 731 7.33 9.85 10.77
CA GLU A 731 7.38 10.81 11.88
C GLU A 731 7.18 10.13 13.25
N ARG A 732 6.09 9.36 13.40
CA ARG A 732 5.55 8.98 14.72
C ARG A 732 6.10 7.65 15.22
N SER A 733 6.29 6.66 14.33
CA SER A 733 6.80 5.34 14.70
C SER A 733 8.32 5.25 14.62
N LEU A 734 8.90 5.75 13.52
CA LEU A 734 10.33 5.62 13.25
C LEU A 734 11.14 6.80 13.82
N GLY A 735 10.49 7.91 14.20
CA GLY A 735 11.14 9.10 14.73
C GLY A 735 12.02 9.81 13.70
N GLY A 736 11.67 9.70 12.41
CA GLY A 736 12.36 10.32 11.29
C GLY A 736 11.84 11.72 10.97
N THR A 737 12.72 12.57 10.46
CA THR A 737 12.40 13.94 10.04
C THR A 737 12.04 13.96 8.57
N ILE A 738 10.83 14.39 8.23
CA ILE A 738 10.42 14.67 6.85
C ILE A 738 10.88 16.08 6.48
N HIS A 739 11.75 16.18 5.47
CA HIS A 739 12.35 17.43 5.02
C HIS A 739 11.47 18.14 3.99
N PHE A 740 10.85 17.36 3.09
CA PHE A 740 9.74 17.82 2.27
C PHE A 740 8.78 16.67 1.97
N GLY A 741 7.50 16.99 1.79
CA GLY A 741 6.45 16.05 1.35
C GLY A 741 5.82 16.35 -0.01
N ARG A 742 6.19 17.47 -0.64
CA ARG A 742 5.61 17.95 -1.92
C ARG A 742 6.61 18.81 -2.70
N VAL A 743 6.66 18.60 -4.02
CA VAL A 743 7.51 19.37 -4.94
C VAL A 743 6.69 19.96 -6.10
N ASN A 744 7.06 21.15 -6.55
CA ASN A 744 6.42 21.90 -7.62
C ASN A 744 6.83 21.38 -9.01
N MET A 745 6.32 20.20 -9.39
CA MET A 745 6.76 19.51 -10.61
C MET A 745 5.67 18.66 -11.28
N LYS A 746 5.96 18.22 -12.50
CA LYS A 746 5.15 17.30 -13.30
C LYS A 746 6.05 16.33 -14.09
N PRO A 747 5.78 15.00 -14.07
CA PRO A 747 5.15 14.28 -12.96
C PRO A 747 6.01 14.40 -11.67
N GLY A 748 5.52 13.92 -10.53
CA GLY A 748 6.32 13.86 -9.28
C GLY A 748 5.80 14.63 -8.06
N LYS A 749 4.72 15.43 -8.18
CA LYS A 749 4.21 16.32 -7.12
C LYS A 749 4.25 15.81 -5.65
N PRO A 750 3.83 14.57 -5.31
CA PRO A 750 3.76 14.12 -3.90
C PRO A 750 5.02 13.37 -3.42
N THR A 751 6.17 13.50 -4.08
CA THR A 751 7.44 12.93 -3.59
C THR A 751 7.77 13.46 -2.20
N THR A 752 8.13 12.56 -1.30
CA THR A 752 8.55 12.87 0.07
C THR A 752 9.98 12.40 0.30
N PHE A 753 10.80 13.20 0.97
CA PHE A 753 12.16 12.87 1.39
C PHE A 753 12.32 13.06 2.90
N ALA A 754 12.96 12.10 3.56
CA ALA A 754 13.15 12.10 5.00
C ALA A 754 14.43 11.37 5.42
N THR A 755 14.90 11.67 6.64
CA THR A 755 16.00 10.95 7.30
C THR A 755 15.52 10.29 8.57
N ILE A 756 15.76 8.98 8.72
CA ILE A 756 15.39 8.20 9.91
C ILE A 756 16.66 7.95 10.74
N PRO A 757 16.66 8.31 12.04
CA PRO A 757 17.85 8.16 12.88
C PRO A 757 18.02 6.73 13.40
N THR A 758 19.14 6.10 13.06
CA THR A 758 19.51 4.75 13.50
C THR A 758 20.39 4.77 14.76
N LYS A 759 20.29 3.73 15.59
CA LYS A 759 21.22 3.47 16.69
C LYS A 759 22.20 2.38 16.25
N HIS A 760 23.50 2.62 16.35
CA HIS A 760 24.50 1.55 16.26
C HIS A 760 24.58 0.76 17.58
N SER A 761 25.06 -0.48 17.48
CA SER A 761 25.32 -1.37 18.63
C SER A 761 26.50 -0.94 19.51
N SER A 762 27.21 0.14 19.16
CA SER A 762 28.33 0.69 19.95
C SER A 762 27.89 1.90 20.77
N PRO A 763 28.10 1.93 22.10
CA PRO A 763 27.72 3.06 22.96
C PRO A 763 28.42 4.39 22.65
N THR A 764 29.50 4.38 21.86
CA THR A 764 30.33 5.56 21.57
C THR A 764 30.13 6.14 20.16
N ALA A 765 29.32 5.49 19.32
CA ALA A 765 29.08 5.95 17.95
C ALA A 765 28.09 7.12 17.89
N SER A 766 28.38 8.10 17.03
CA SER A 766 27.42 9.17 16.72
C SER A 766 26.13 8.59 16.12
N ARG A 767 25.01 9.29 16.32
CA ARG A 767 23.68 8.85 15.87
C ARG A 767 23.55 9.02 14.36
N THR A 768 23.93 7.99 13.61
CA THR A 768 23.77 7.92 12.16
C THR A 768 22.31 8.06 11.75
N SER A 769 22.07 8.51 10.51
CA SER A 769 20.73 8.52 9.92
C SER A 769 20.78 7.88 8.54
N LYS A 770 19.67 7.25 8.16
CA LYS A 770 19.45 6.62 6.86
C LYS A 770 18.38 7.38 6.08
N THR A 771 18.51 7.45 4.77
CA THR A 771 17.58 8.21 3.92
C THR A 771 16.40 7.33 3.48
N ILE A 772 15.21 7.94 3.43
CA ILE A 772 14.04 7.32 2.83
C ILE A 772 13.41 8.27 1.79
N PHE A 773 13.20 7.74 0.59
CA PHE A 773 12.57 8.41 -0.53
C PHE A 773 11.23 7.75 -0.79
N SER A 774 10.16 8.52 -0.67
CA SER A 774 8.80 8.02 -0.86
C SER A 774 8.25 8.55 -2.17
N LEU A 775 8.19 7.68 -3.18
CA LEU A 775 7.93 8.06 -4.56
C LEU A 775 6.44 7.89 -4.93
N PRO A 776 5.90 8.65 -5.88
CA PRO A 776 4.48 8.57 -6.22
C PRO A 776 4.16 7.27 -6.94
N GLY A 777 3.13 6.54 -6.48
CA GLY A 777 2.68 5.27 -7.07
C GLY A 777 2.27 5.33 -8.56
N ASN A 778 2.12 6.53 -9.15
CA ASN A 778 1.97 6.68 -10.60
C ASN A 778 3.29 6.29 -11.32
N PRO A 779 3.35 5.23 -12.15
CA PRO A 779 4.62 4.64 -12.60
C PRO A 779 5.61 5.60 -13.29
N ALA A 780 5.14 6.44 -14.21
CA ALA A 780 6.02 7.40 -14.89
C ALA A 780 6.44 8.58 -13.98
N SER A 781 5.81 8.73 -12.81
CA SER A 781 6.28 9.64 -11.76
C SER A 781 7.45 9.03 -11.00
N ALA A 782 7.30 7.78 -10.53
CA ALA A 782 8.33 7.09 -9.75
C ALA A 782 9.70 7.11 -10.46
N VAL A 783 9.73 6.79 -11.76
CA VAL A 783 10.97 6.77 -12.56
C VAL A 783 11.56 8.18 -12.75
N VAL A 784 10.73 9.21 -12.99
CA VAL A 784 11.21 10.62 -13.04
C VAL A 784 11.81 11.03 -11.69
N THR A 785 11.14 10.70 -10.59
CA THR A 785 11.54 11.11 -9.24
C THR A 785 12.74 10.33 -8.71
N PHE A 786 12.96 9.09 -9.17
CA PHE A 786 14.18 8.34 -8.93
C PHE A 786 15.40 9.07 -9.51
N HIS A 787 15.37 9.36 -10.81
CA HIS A 787 16.48 10.00 -11.52
C HIS A 787 16.74 11.43 -11.04
N LEU A 788 15.70 12.16 -10.61
CA LEU A 788 15.84 13.52 -10.08
C LEU A 788 16.29 13.58 -8.63
N PHE A 789 15.80 12.73 -7.73
CA PHE A 789 16.01 12.91 -6.28
C PHE A 789 16.80 11.80 -5.60
N VAL A 790 16.54 10.55 -5.99
CA VAL A 790 17.24 9.40 -5.40
C VAL A 790 18.65 9.31 -5.96
N LEU A 791 18.81 9.43 -7.27
CA LEU A 791 20.10 9.24 -7.93
C LEU A 791 21.18 10.26 -7.47
N PRO A 792 20.91 11.57 -7.30
CA PRO A 792 21.90 12.48 -6.68
C PRO A 792 22.28 12.09 -5.25
N SER A 793 21.34 11.55 -4.46
CA SER A 793 21.61 11.08 -3.10
C SER A 793 22.51 9.83 -3.09
N LEU A 794 22.31 8.92 -4.03
CA LEU A 794 23.17 7.74 -4.22
C LEU A 794 24.56 8.15 -4.73
N HIS A 795 24.64 9.07 -5.70
CA HIS A 795 25.89 9.65 -6.17
C HIS A 795 26.66 10.32 -5.03
N LYS A 796 26.02 11.17 -4.22
CA LYS A 796 26.66 11.83 -3.07
C LYS A 796 27.25 10.81 -2.10
N GLN A 797 26.53 9.73 -1.77
CA GLN A 797 27.01 8.71 -0.84
C GLN A 797 28.18 7.88 -1.40
N ALA A 798 28.19 7.59 -2.70
CA ALA A 798 29.29 6.89 -3.38
C ALA A 798 30.40 7.84 -3.89
N GLY A 799 30.40 9.11 -3.51
CA GLY A 799 31.43 10.09 -3.90
C GLY A 799 31.43 10.50 -5.38
N ILE A 800 30.40 10.15 -6.15
CA ILE A 800 30.31 10.46 -7.59
C ILE A 800 30.02 11.95 -7.79
N VAL A 801 30.89 12.64 -8.54
CA VAL A 801 30.78 14.07 -8.87
C VAL A 801 30.83 14.26 -10.40
N PRO A 802 29.92 15.03 -11.02
CA PRO A 802 28.74 15.67 -10.42
C PRO A 802 27.65 14.64 -10.02
N ALA A 803 26.86 15.01 -9.01
CA ALA A 803 25.75 14.17 -8.54
C ALA A 803 24.51 14.31 -9.45
N GLY A 804 23.84 13.18 -9.74
CA GLY A 804 22.67 13.15 -10.62
C GLY A 804 23.01 12.94 -12.10
N LEU A 805 22.06 13.30 -12.98
CA LEU A 805 22.19 13.09 -14.42
C LEU A 805 22.89 14.25 -15.14
N PRO A 806 23.69 13.96 -16.20
CA PRO A 806 24.24 15.00 -17.07
C PRO A 806 23.14 15.87 -17.69
N LYS A 807 23.27 17.19 -17.53
CA LYS A 807 22.39 18.20 -18.14
C LYS A 807 23.03 18.74 -19.42
N VAL A 808 22.34 18.62 -20.55
CA VAL A 808 22.80 19.08 -21.88
C VAL A 808 21.75 19.95 -22.56
N LYS A 809 22.16 20.84 -23.47
CA LYS A 809 21.23 21.57 -24.36
C LYS A 809 20.86 20.71 -25.56
N VAL A 810 19.58 20.69 -25.91
CA VAL A 810 19.04 19.95 -27.07
C VAL A 810 18.02 20.80 -27.81
N ALA A 811 17.98 20.70 -29.14
CA ALA A 811 16.96 21.35 -29.95
C ALA A 811 15.69 20.48 -30.04
N LEU A 812 14.50 21.07 -29.91
CA LEU A 812 13.25 20.32 -30.05
C LEU A 812 12.96 19.92 -31.50
N ASP A 813 12.59 18.66 -31.73
CA ASP A 813 12.11 18.19 -33.03
C ASP A 813 10.62 18.52 -33.29
N SER A 814 9.86 18.85 -32.24
CA SER A 814 8.44 19.21 -32.37
C SER A 814 8.01 20.19 -31.30
N ASP A 815 6.94 20.94 -31.56
CA ASP A 815 6.35 21.85 -30.58
C ASP A 815 5.91 21.08 -29.32
N VAL A 816 6.46 21.44 -28.16
CA VAL A 816 6.11 20.84 -26.87
C VAL A 816 5.30 21.86 -26.05
N ARG A 817 4.04 21.50 -25.77
CA ARG A 817 3.12 22.31 -24.95
C ARG A 817 3.56 22.32 -23.48
N MET A 818 3.62 23.51 -22.88
CA MET A 818 3.97 23.70 -21.46
C MET A 818 2.79 23.44 -20.50
N ASP A 819 3.10 23.14 -19.23
CA ASP A 819 2.10 23.10 -18.14
C ASP A 819 1.98 24.49 -17.50
N ARG A 820 0.74 24.98 -17.34
CA ARG A 820 0.45 26.36 -16.93
C ARG A 820 1.04 26.80 -15.60
N GLY A 821 1.35 25.87 -14.69
CA GLY A 821 1.73 26.22 -13.31
C GLY A 821 2.92 25.46 -12.75
N ARG A 822 3.58 24.59 -13.52
CA ARG A 822 4.66 23.70 -13.01
C ARG A 822 5.68 23.37 -14.10
N PRO A 823 6.98 23.30 -13.79
CA PRO A 823 7.96 22.65 -14.64
C PRO A 823 7.57 21.20 -14.95
N GLU A 824 7.80 20.76 -16.19
CA GLU A 824 7.51 19.39 -16.64
C GLU A 824 8.77 18.67 -17.12
N TYR A 825 9.04 17.51 -16.51
CA TYR A 825 10.10 16.58 -16.89
C TYR A 825 9.55 15.62 -17.95
N HIS A 826 9.64 16.08 -19.19
CA HIS A 826 9.01 15.50 -20.37
C HIS A 826 9.89 14.39 -20.95
N ARG A 827 9.36 13.17 -21.09
CA ARG A 827 10.13 12.03 -21.60
C ARG A 827 10.38 12.18 -23.10
N ALA A 828 11.65 12.07 -23.49
CA ALA A 828 12.10 12.24 -24.86
C ALA A 828 13.17 11.21 -25.25
N VAL A 829 13.38 11.11 -26.56
CA VAL A 829 14.54 10.49 -27.18
C VAL A 829 15.46 11.61 -27.66
N VAL A 830 16.66 11.69 -27.11
CA VAL A 830 17.75 12.57 -27.57
C VAL A 830 18.68 11.77 -28.47
N ALA A 831 18.94 12.28 -29.66
CA ALA A 831 19.80 11.66 -30.66
C ALA A 831 20.67 12.69 -31.37
N VAL A 832 21.80 12.24 -31.93
CA VAL A 832 22.66 13.07 -32.78
C VAL A 832 22.06 13.10 -34.20
N ALA A 833 21.71 14.29 -34.67
CA ALA A 833 21.30 14.51 -36.05
C ALA A 833 22.53 14.57 -36.98
N ARG A 834 22.32 14.40 -38.31
CA ARG A 834 23.40 14.29 -39.31
C ARG A 834 24.34 15.52 -39.42
N ASN A 835 23.97 16.64 -38.81
CA ASN A 835 24.77 17.87 -38.68
C ASN A 835 25.56 17.95 -37.35
N GLY A 836 25.56 16.89 -36.53
CA GLY A 836 26.21 16.84 -35.22
C GLY A 836 25.41 17.44 -34.06
N THR A 837 24.24 18.06 -34.30
CA THR A 837 23.45 18.66 -33.21
C THR A 837 22.63 17.63 -32.44
N LEU A 838 22.50 17.81 -31.12
CA LEU A 838 21.59 17.02 -30.29
C LEU A 838 20.15 17.49 -30.50
N VAL A 839 19.30 16.57 -30.97
CA VAL A 839 17.87 16.81 -31.25
C VAL A 839 17.03 15.92 -30.34
N ALA A 840 15.92 16.46 -29.83
CA ALA A 840 15.01 15.78 -28.91
C ALA A 840 13.61 15.60 -29.49
N SER A 841 13.18 14.35 -29.63
CA SER A 841 11.83 13.98 -30.06
C SER A 841 11.01 13.43 -28.88
N SER A 842 9.79 13.92 -28.71
CA SER A 842 8.86 13.54 -27.62
C SER A 842 8.42 12.08 -27.72
N THR A 843 8.36 11.34 -26.59
CA THR A 843 7.74 9.99 -26.55
C THR A 843 6.20 10.01 -26.57
N GLY A 844 5.60 11.13 -26.96
CA GLY A 844 4.16 11.31 -27.10
C GLY A 844 3.46 11.60 -25.77
N GLY A 845 2.42 10.83 -25.45
CA GLY A 845 1.44 11.17 -24.41
C GLY A 845 1.96 11.04 -22.97
N GLN A 846 2.39 12.16 -22.38
CA GLN A 846 3.11 12.27 -21.09
C GLN A 846 2.33 11.96 -19.79
N ARG A 847 1.15 11.33 -19.82
CA ARG A 847 0.34 11.05 -18.59
C ARG A 847 1.18 10.29 -17.54
N SER A 848 1.06 10.70 -16.26
CA SER A 848 1.84 10.16 -15.13
C SER A 848 1.67 8.66 -14.88
N SER A 849 0.52 8.10 -15.28
CA SER A 849 0.23 6.67 -15.19
C SER A 849 0.75 5.85 -16.37
N ARG A 850 1.17 6.49 -17.48
CA ARG A 850 1.56 5.80 -18.72
C ARG A 850 3.04 5.41 -18.70
N ILE A 851 3.38 4.31 -18.03
CA ILE A 851 4.76 3.78 -17.99
C ILE A 851 5.37 3.60 -19.39
N GLY A 852 4.56 3.22 -20.39
CA GLY A 852 5.00 3.08 -21.79
C GLY A 852 5.57 4.36 -22.45
N SER A 853 5.43 5.53 -21.82
CA SER A 853 6.15 6.76 -22.23
C SER A 853 7.66 6.73 -21.95
N PHE A 854 8.15 5.74 -21.20
CA PHE A 854 9.57 5.45 -21.01
C PHE A 854 10.15 4.46 -22.02
N LYS A 855 9.34 3.82 -22.88
CA LYS A 855 9.86 2.90 -23.90
C LYS A 855 10.75 3.68 -24.89
N GLY A 856 12.06 3.43 -24.85
CA GLY A 856 13.05 4.12 -25.66
C GLY A 856 13.42 5.53 -25.19
N ALA A 857 12.86 6.02 -24.06
CA ALA A 857 13.23 7.32 -23.52
C ALA A 857 14.63 7.25 -22.89
N ASN A 858 15.56 8.06 -23.40
CA ASN A 858 16.90 8.22 -22.85
C ASN A 858 17.13 9.61 -22.21
N ALA A 859 16.13 10.50 -22.23
CA ALA A 859 16.23 11.83 -21.62
C ALA A 859 14.92 12.34 -21.00
N LEU A 860 15.06 13.26 -20.04
CA LEU A 860 13.99 14.09 -19.50
C LEU A 860 14.26 15.55 -19.89
N LEU A 861 13.39 16.15 -20.71
CA LEU A 861 13.46 17.58 -21.04
C LEU A 861 12.93 18.38 -19.85
N CYS A 862 13.67 19.41 -19.44
CA CYS A 862 13.29 20.33 -18.38
C CYS A 862 12.40 21.44 -18.95
N MET A 863 11.13 21.15 -19.19
CA MET A 863 10.19 22.13 -19.74
C MET A 863 9.81 23.16 -18.66
N PRO A 864 9.87 24.47 -18.94
CA PRO A 864 9.44 25.49 -17.99
C PRO A 864 7.91 25.50 -17.79
N ALA A 865 7.47 26.11 -16.69
CA ALA A 865 6.05 26.43 -16.48
C ALA A 865 5.64 27.59 -17.39
N GLY A 866 4.47 27.53 -18.02
CA GLY A 866 3.99 28.64 -18.86
C GLY A 866 2.75 28.36 -19.69
N GLU A 867 2.29 29.41 -20.38
CA GLU A 867 1.24 29.34 -21.40
C GLU A 867 1.85 29.04 -22.78
N GLY A 868 1.18 28.22 -23.60
CA GLY A 868 1.61 27.94 -24.97
C GLY A 868 2.54 26.73 -25.12
N SER A 869 3.55 26.86 -25.98
CA SER A 869 4.44 25.78 -26.41
C SER A 869 5.85 26.29 -26.71
N VAL A 870 6.87 25.58 -26.28
CA VAL A 870 8.25 25.73 -26.79
C VAL A 870 8.26 25.13 -28.21
N LYS A 871 8.91 25.79 -29.17
CA LYS A 871 8.81 25.49 -30.62
C LYS A 871 9.87 24.52 -31.12
N LYS A 872 9.57 23.84 -32.23
CA LYS A 872 10.58 23.09 -33.00
C LYS A 872 11.79 24.00 -33.30
N GLY A 873 12.99 23.51 -32.99
CA GLY A 873 14.26 24.21 -33.17
C GLY A 873 14.73 25.03 -31.96
N GLU A 874 13.84 25.36 -31.01
CA GLU A 874 14.25 26.03 -29.76
C GLU A 874 15.04 25.06 -28.87
N GLN A 875 16.02 25.60 -28.12
CA GLN A 875 16.84 24.79 -27.21
C GLN A 875 16.24 24.71 -25.80
N VAL A 876 16.19 23.50 -25.26
CA VAL A 876 15.84 23.21 -23.86
C VAL A 876 16.97 22.45 -23.17
N ASP A 877 16.98 22.47 -21.83
CA ASP A 877 17.82 21.55 -21.06
C ASP A 877 17.22 20.14 -21.06
N ALA A 878 18.08 19.13 -21.18
CA ALA A 878 17.73 17.72 -21.08
C ALA A 878 18.65 17.01 -20.09
N LEU A 879 18.07 16.21 -19.21
CA LEU A 879 18.78 15.29 -18.31
C LEU A 879 18.90 13.93 -18.99
N LEU A 880 20.12 13.48 -19.27
CA LEU A 880 20.37 12.21 -19.97
C LEU A 880 20.30 11.04 -18.99
N MET A 881 19.32 10.15 -19.16
CA MET A 881 19.14 8.90 -18.41
C MET A 881 19.86 7.70 -19.03
N GLY A 882 20.36 7.82 -20.27
CA GLY A 882 20.99 6.72 -21.00
C GLY A 882 21.75 7.18 -22.24
N LYS A 883 22.27 6.23 -23.01
CA LYS A 883 23.07 6.50 -24.21
C LYS A 883 22.28 7.34 -25.23
N ILE A 884 22.94 8.35 -25.80
CA ILE A 884 22.41 9.19 -26.87
C ILE A 884 22.18 8.31 -28.12
N GLY A 885 21.05 8.48 -28.79
CA GLY A 885 20.74 7.76 -30.03
C GLY A 885 21.46 8.31 -31.26
N VAL A 886 21.43 7.57 -32.35
CA VAL A 886 21.73 8.08 -33.70
C VAL A 886 20.39 8.24 -34.42
N VAL A 887 20.20 9.34 -35.17
CA VAL A 887 19.05 9.47 -36.08
C VAL A 887 19.37 8.75 -37.38
N GLU A 888 18.54 7.77 -37.75
CA GLU A 888 18.58 7.11 -39.07
C GLU A 888 18.21 8.10 -40.20
#